data_AF-A0A8J7WEK0-F1
#
_entry.id   AF-A0A8J7WEK0-F1
#
_cell.length_a   1.000
_cell.length_b   1.000
_cell.length_c   1.000
_cell.angle_alpha   90.00
_cell.angle_beta   90.00
_cell.angle_gamma   90.00
#
_symmetry.space_group_name_H-M   'P 1'
#
loop_
_entity.id
_entity.type
_entity.pdbx_description
1 polymer ?
#
loop_
_entity_poly.entity_id
_entity_poly.type
_entity_poly.pdbx_seq_one_letter_code
_entity_poly.pdbx_strand_id
1 'polypeptide(L)'
;MGYINVEGAMIARTASGEQIARARRYVYHQGTDVLARLYTDVGLTDLLANPTIADETGTFEPCYTVDGLYRIVIETPKGERVAVFDNIDVRSAEVAAAASASAAATAALSAQRWAAETEDSIVADGLHSALHYAAKAAASQVAAGSSQSATEVARTAAETAHTGAAAARVAAETAQASAEGARTVAEAARTASLAAQTVAEVAGSGAQAARTQAELAAIAAGAPIHASTAAGLAATSNGDVFLVSTAPGIQVRQNVSGTASVLGWLGEVLYDNAASVIASTETGFATGAIIRTREGAFAYKVAAANATTHHLTTAGGVKLHVLPGPDGYANILAFGATGVAGQNQNAALVAAAASGLPIVLPATGGRYEFSSTLQLTAPWRGLYTAWSSQTVNPGAELKFTGTGTAIVTGLSLECLELTADTTVAGQSGIRIENSVFGVKYHDITLRDFDGTSFAVGLKNSRASFYTDFNGIHIRNDNRDGAVGLYVSGLGLPNSNANTFTNVFITGRLVDFFHIEGNSNKFINVNATPRLDAMTTLTFSSLFKIEGHLNSFDTVYVEPFGSVYPTRVWQFTTGSGGLGANSNKFQNVYLASIGGNGNPYALVEDVGTNNDVQIRPISFNFPQGAGTPKGQGNLIFNAGFRAIDVAGMPKGWQKSGTGTVTRLTSPARGDAYVMSLDVVNSAVTLQQVLVTTANPVTFNCLGTYPPAKFEGQTITVGVWCLSSVAGMGSIAANAGGPTVGSMRHTGSGKWEFLTVQLRGAPVMTTLQVQLRTHFQNAAQTGTVHFSEPVLVMGEDVPRSPEPRPLNDAEAVLAGRIVNNPIVTFPDGNATPSIMDGNVFMTGNTAATTITNFTGRHVGGGAQDIRIFVNDSNTTLANNSNIRTTTNASKVLVRNTVCSLLWNGSRWIEY
;
A
#
# COMPACT_ATOMS: atom_id res chain seq x y z
N MET A 1 -24.55 -5.80 90.29
CA MET A 1 -23.18 -5.77 90.78
C MET A 1 -22.20 -5.89 89.64
N GLY A 2 -21.42 -4.84 89.38
CA GLY A 2 -20.52 -4.80 88.25
C GLY A 2 -19.05 -4.86 88.66
N TYR A 3 -18.28 -5.57 87.84
CA TYR A 3 -16.83 -5.61 87.90
C TYR A 3 -16.28 -4.36 87.24
N ILE A 4 -15.33 -3.66 87.87
CA ILE A 4 -14.68 -2.51 87.26
C ILE A 4 -13.64 -3.01 86.24
N ASN A 5 -14.11 -3.32 85.03
CA ASN A 5 -13.31 -3.89 83.96
C ASN A 5 -12.95 -2.86 82.89
N VAL A 6 -12.11 -1.89 83.24
CA VAL A 6 -11.57 -0.94 82.26
C VAL A 6 -10.14 -1.37 82.00
N GLU A 7 -9.88 -1.93 80.81
CA GLU A 7 -8.57 -2.50 80.45
C GLU A 7 -7.41 -1.53 80.73
N GLY A 8 -7.60 -0.23 80.45
CA GLY A 8 -6.63 0.82 80.74
C GLY A 8 -6.48 1.22 82.22
N ALA A 9 -7.40 0.81 83.09
CA ALA A 9 -7.40 1.14 84.52
C ALA A 9 -7.03 -0.06 85.43
N MET A 10 -6.73 -1.22 84.85
CA MET A 10 -6.30 -2.42 85.58
C MET A 10 -4.79 -2.45 85.83
N ILE A 11 -4.01 -1.73 85.03
CA ILE A 11 -2.55 -1.62 85.18
C ILE A 11 -2.18 -0.13 85.07
N ALA A 12 -1.53 0.41 86.11
CA ALA A 12 -0.99 1.76 86.08
C ALA A 12 0.18 1.83 85.09
N ARG A 13 0.05 2.68 84.08
CA ARG A 13 1.10 2.93 83.09
C ARG A 13 1.38 4.42 82.96
N THR A 14 2.61 4.79 82.63
CA THR A 14 2.97 6.14 82.19
C THR A 14 2.37 6.41 80.81
N ALA A 15 2.43 7.67 80.36
CA ALA A 15 2.07 8.03 78.97
C ALA A 15 2.93 7.29 77.92
N SER A 16 4.13 6.82 78.28
CA SER A 16 4.99 5.98 77.42
C SER A 16 4.69 4.47 77.51
N GLY A 17 3.72 4.05 78.33
CA GLY A 17 3.30 2.65 78.49
C GLY A 17 4.07 1.85 79.55
N GLU A 18 5.04 2.46 80.24
CA GLU A 18 5.82 1.82 81.31
C GLU A 18 4.97 1.61 82.56
N GLN A 19 5.09 0.45 83.20
CA GLN A 19 4.31 0.12 84.40
C GLN A 19 4.79 0.93 85.61
N ILE A 20 3.84 1.41 86.42
CA ILE A 20 4.11 2.25 87.60
C ILE A 20 3.84 1.41 88.86
N ALA A 21 4.92 0.85 89.42
CA ALA A 21 4.85 0.12 90.68
C ALA A 21 4.24 0.99 91.79
N ARG A 22 3.38 0.39 92.62
CA ARG A 22 2.77 1.04 93.81
C ARG A 22 1.93 2.29 93.51
N ALA A 23 1.47 2.47 92.28
CA ALA A 23 0.48 3.49 91.92
C ALA A 23 -0.81 3.34 92.75
N ARG A 24 -1.58 4.43 92.87
CA ARG A 24 -2.84 4.48 93.61
C ARG A 24 -4.00 4.70 92.65
N ARG A 25 -5.00 3.82 92.67
CA ARG A 25 -6.22 3.97 91.88
C ARG A 25 -7.38 4.34 92.79
N TYR A 26 -7.92 5.52 92.56
CA TYR A 26 -9.13 6.04 93.18
C TYR A 26 -10.32 5.78 92.28
N VAL A 27 -11.44 5.37 92.86
CA VAL A 27 -12.71 5.23 92.15
C VAL A 27 -13.72 6.15 92.79
N TYR A 28 -14.31 7.05 92.00
CA TYR A 28 -15.29 8.02 92.42
C TYR A 28 -16.64 7.75 91.75
N HIS A 29 -17.72 8.17 92.38
CA HIS A 29 -19.00 8.29 91.67
C HIS A 29 -18.90 9.38 90.60
N GLN A 30 -19.43 9.13 89.38
CA GLN A 30 -19.29 10.03 88.24
C GLN A 30 -19.74 11.46 88.58
N GLY A 31 -18.94 12.45 88.17
CA GLY A 31 -19.22 13.87 88.42
C GLY A 31 -19.01 14.33 89.86
N THR A 32 -18.47 13.49 90.75
CA THR A 32 -18.22 13.82 92.16
C THR A 32 -16.79 13.45 92.61
N ASP A 33 -16.31 14.06 93.69
CA ASP A 33 -15.06 13.67 94.37
C ASP A 33 -15.32 12.70 95.56
N VAL A 34 -16.51 12.08 95.60
CA VAL A 34 -16.88 11.09 96.62
C VAL A 34 -16.36 9.70 96.22
N LEU A 35 -15.50 9.12 97.06
CA LEU A 35 -14.95 7.79 96.82
C LEU A 35 -16.04 6.71 96.90
N ALA A 36 -16.07 5.84 95.88
CA ALA A 36 -16.94 4.69 95.84
C ALA A 36 -16.48 3.62 96.85
N ARG A 37 -17.43 2.86 97.39
CA ARG A 37 -17.09 1.66 98.17
C ARG A 37 -16.65 0.56 97.20
N LEU A 38 -15.43 0.07 97.40
CA LEU A 38 -14.86 -1.02 96.62
C LEU A 38 -14.87 -2.30 97.44
N TYR A 39 -14.98 -3.42 96.74
CA TYR A 39 -15.03 -4.74 97.34
C TYR A 39 -14.14 -5.70 96.57
N THR A 40 -13.53 -6.68 97.25
CA THR A 40 -12.67 -7.70 96.63
C THR A 40 -13.48 -8.80 95.94
N ASP A 41 -14.74 -8.97 96.32
CA ASP A 41 -15.62 -10.03 95.83
C ASP A 41 -16.91 -9.47 95.20
N VAL A 42 -17.51 -10.29 94.33
CA VAL A 42 -18.72 -9.94 93.58
C VAL A 42 -19.98 -9.80 94.46
N GLY A 43 -19.99 -10.41 95.64
CA GLY A 43 -21.06 -10.33 96.64
C GLY A 43 -21.02 -9.06 97.49
N LEU A 44 -20.01 -8.20 97.30
CA LEU A 44 -19.74 -7.00 98.12
C LEU A 44 -19.61 -7.27 99.62
N THR A 45 -19.02 -8.39 99.97
CA THR A 45 -18.90 -8.80 101.36
C THR A 45 -17.64 -8.26 102.01
N ASP A 46 -16.53 -8.29 101.28
CA ASP A 46 -15.22 -7.88 101.78
C ASP A 46 -14.84 -6.50 101.22
N LEU A 47 -14.76 -5.49 102.11
CA LEU A 47 -14.41 -4.13 101.74
C LEU A 47 -12.94 -4.04 101.31
N LEU A 48 -12.71 -3.44 100.15
CA LEU A 48 -11.40 -3.11 99.62
C LEU A 48 -11.12 -1.61 99.81
N ALA A 49 -9.88 -1.27 100.18
CA ALA A 49 -9.48 0.11 100.37
C ALA A 49 -9.61 0.93 99.08
N ASN A 50 -10.04 2.20 99.20
CA ASN A 50 -10.06 3.17 98.11
C ASN A 50 -9.27 4.42 98.57
N PRO A 51 -8.06 4.67 98.06
CA PRO A 51 -7.49 4.07 96.85
C PRO A 51 -7.00 2.63 97.00
N THR A 52 -7.12 1.86 95.91
CA THR A 52 -6.41 0.58 95.74
C THR A 52 -4.96 0.85 95.35
N ILE A 53 -4.00 0.07 95.88
CA ILE A 53 -2.57 0.23 95.58
C ILE A 53 -2.15 -0.89 94.63
N ALA A 54 -1.45 -0.52 93.56
CA ALA A 54 -0.90 -1.47 92.60
C ALA A 54 0.30 -2.25 93.19
N ASP A 55 0.54 -3.45 92.69
CA ASP A 55 1.72 -4.24 93.04
C ASP A 55 3.02 -3.69 92.39
N GLU A 56 4.13 -4.42 92.53
CA GLU A 56 5.43 -4.06 91.94
C GLU A 56 5.42 -4.06 90.40
N THR A 57 4.41 -4.65 89.77
CA THR A 57 4.20 -4.64 88.31
C THR A 57 3.22 -3.56 87.86
N GLY A 58 2.75 -2.71 88.78
CA GLY A 58 1.76 -1.68 88.50
C GLY A 58 0.34 -2.22 88.29
N THR A 59 0.08 -3.48 88.61
CA THR A 59 -1.25 -4.10 88.46
C THR A 59 -2.11 -3.84 89.69
N PHE A 60 -3.36 -3.40 89.50
CA PHE A 60 -4.32 -3.24 90.59
C PHE A 60 -5.10 -4.53 90.81
N GLU A 61 -5.41 -4.81 92.08
CA GLU A 61 -6.32 -5.90 92.41
C GLU A 61 -7.71 -5.68 91.78
N PRO A 62 -8.36 -6.74 91.27
CA PRO A 62 -9.76 -6.69 90.84
C PRO A 62 -10.64 -6.07 91.93
N CYS A 63 -11.52 -5.15 91.53
CA CYS A 63 -12.48 -4.57 92.47
C CYS A 63 -13.90 -4.52 91.88
N TYR A 64 -14.87 -4.66 92.78
CA TYR A 64 -16.29 -4.65 92.48
C TYR A 64 -16.95 -3.47 93.18
N THR A 65 -18.01 -2.94 92.59
CA THR A 65 -18.84 -1.87 93.17
C THR A 65 -20.30 -2.05 92.74
N VAL A 66 -21.22 -1.35 93.40
CA VAL A 66 -22.65 -1.31 93.03
C VAL A 66 -22.86 -0.76 91.64
N ASP A 67 -23.99 -1.08 91.02
CA ASP A 67 -24.26 -0.65 89.65
C ASP A 67 -24.36 0.89 89.59
N GLY A 68 -23.70 1.51 88.61
CA GLY A 68 -23.64 2.97 88.47
C GLY A 68 -22.56 3.47 87.51
N LEU A 69 -22.49 4.79 87.36
CA LEU A 69 -21.45 5.46 86.58
C LEU A 69 -20.32 5.93 87.52
N TYR A 70 -19.08 5.68 87.12
CA TYR A 70 -17.90 5.94 87.91
C TYR A 70 -16.83 6.69 87.14
N ARG A 71 -16.01 7.43 87.89
CA ARG A 71 -14.76 8.03 87.42
C ARG A 71 -13.58 7.40 88.13
N ILE A 72 -12.59 6.92 87.38
CA ILE A 72 -11.39 6.29 87.93
C ILE A 72 -10.19 7.22 87.72
N VAL A 73 -9.41 7.46 88.77
CA VAL A 73 -8.18 8.27 88.71
C VAL A 73 -7.01 7.45 89.19
N ILE A 74 -5.94 7.37 88.42
CA ILE A 74 -4.70 6.70 88.79
C ILE A 74 -3.63 7.74 89.06
N GLU A 75 -2.98 7.64 90.22
CA GLU A 75 -1.88 8.50 90.67
C GLU A 75 -0.60 7.68 90.89
N THR A 76 0.57 8.27 90.64
CA THR A 76 1.87 7.69 91.02
C THR A 76 2.02 7.62 92.54
N PRO A 77 3.01 6.86 93.08
CA PRO A 77 3.29 6.88 94.52
C PRO A 77 3.58 8.28 95.10
N LYS A 78 3.98 9.23 94.23
CA LYS A 78 4.25 10.64 94.59
C LYS A 78 3.01 11.55 94.49
N GLY A 79 1.85 11.02 94.10
CA GLY A 79 0.58 11.76 94.00
C GLY A 79 0.34 12.45 92.65
N GLU A 80 1.14 12.15 91.62
CA GLU A 80 0.94 12.72 90.28
C GLU A 80 -0.11 11.91 89.51
N ARG A 81 -1.12 12.57 88.93
CA ARG A 81 -2.18 11.90 88.16
C ARG A 81 -1.67 11.46 86.79
N VAL A 82 -1.79 10.16 86.50
CA VAL A 82 -1.31 9.56 85.25
C VAL A 82 -2.44 9.16 84.31
N ALA A 83 -3.63 8.85 84.82
CA ALA A 83 -4.79 8.54 84.00
C ALA A 83 -6.10 8.92 84.69
N VAL A 84 -7.07 9.38 83.91
CA VAL A 84 -8.45 9.62 84.34
C VAL A 84 -9.39 8.96 83.34
N PHE A 85 -10.30 8.15 83.83
CA PHE A 85 -11.33 7.49 83.04
C PHE A 85 -12.70 7.93 83.55
N ASP A 86 -13.46 8.63 82.72
CA ASP A 86 -14.81 9.13 83.03
C ASP A 86 -15.90 8.25 82.40
N ASN A 87 -17.10 8.32 82.96
CA ASN A 87 -18.32 7.63 82.49
C ASN A 87 -18.17 6.10 82.42
N ILE A 88 -17.48 5.51 83.39
CA ILE A 88 -17.34 4.06 83.49
C ILE A 88 -18.64 3.49 84.02
N ASP A 89 -19.44 2.93 83.11
CA ASP A 89 -20.70 2.26 83.42
C ASP A 89 -20.43 0.85 83.94
N VAL A 90 -20.59 0.69 85.25
CA VAL A 90 -20.41 -0.58 85.95
C VAL A 90 -21.80 -1.11 86.22
N ARG A 91 -22.20 -2.20 85.57
CA ARG A 91 -23.51 -2.85 85.77
C ARG A 91 -23.36 -4.33 86.04
N SER A 92 -24.37 -4.93 86.68
CA SER A 92 -24.53 -6.38 86.72
C SER A 92 -24.62 -6.95 85.31
N ALA A 93 -24.02 -8.14 85.13
CA ALA A 93 -24.14 -8.93 83.92
C ALA A 93 -25.61 -9.16 83.50
N GLU A 94 -26.52 -9.25 84.47
CA GLU A 94 -27.95 -9.45 84.24
C GLU A 94 -28.64 -8.23 83.60
N VAL A 95 -28.28 -7.00 84.00
CA VAL A 95 -28.84 -5.77 83.43
C VAL A 95 -28.26 -5.47 82.04
N ALA A 96 -26.99 -5.83 81.80
CA ALA A 96 -26.36 -5.69 80.48
C ALA A 96 -26.96 -6.68 79.45
N ALA A 97 -27.25 -7.92 79.86
CA ALA A 97 -27.88 -8.92 79.00
C ALA A 97 -29.31 -8.52 78.58
N ALA A 98 -30.10 -7.97 79.49
CA ALA A 98 -31.47 -7.51 79.19
C ALA A 98 -31.51 -6.33 78.20
N ALA A 99 -30.58 -5.37 78.32
CA ALA A 99 -30.49 -4.24 77.39
C ALA A 99 -30.08 -4.69 75.97
N SER A 100 -29.16 -5.64 75.86
CA SER A 100 -28.72 -6.19 74.58
C SER A 100 -29.84 -6.97 73.87
N ALA A 101 -30.62 -7.76 74.62
CA ALA A 101 -31.77 -8.49 74.08
C ALA A 101 -32.87 -7.55 73.55
N SER A 102 -33.16 -6.44 74.24
CA SER A 102 -34.14 -5.45 73.81
C SER A 102 -33.72 -4.71 72.52
N ALA A 103 -32.43 -4.37 72.41
CA ALA A 103 -31.88 -3.76 71.19
C ALA A 103 -31.94 -4.71 69.99
N ALA A 104 -31.62 -5.99 70.19
CA ALA A 104 -31.70 -7.01 69.15
C ALA A 104 -33.15 -7.22 68.66
N ALA A 105 -34.13 -7.24 69.57
CA ALA A 105 -35.54 -7.34 69.22
C ALA A 105 -36.04 -6.13 68.41
N THR A 106 -35.62 -4.92 68.80
CA THR A 106 -35.98 -3.68 68.08
C THR A 106 -35.35 -3.64 66.68
N ALA A 107 -34.10 -4.08 66.54
CA ALA A 107 -33.44 -4.17 65.24
C ALA A 107 -34.11 -5.20 64.32
N ALA A 108 -34.52 -6.35 64.86
CA ALA A 108 -35.24 -7.38 64.10
C ALA A 108 -36.60 -6.88 63.58
N LEU A 109 -37.35 -6.13 64.40
CA LEU A 109 -38.63 -5.54 63.99
C LEU A 109 -38.44 -4.47 62.90
N SER A 110 -37.42 -3.61 63.04
CA SER A 110 -37.09 -2.62 62.01
C SER A 110 -36.68 -3.28 60.68
N ALA A 111 -35.89 -4.37 60.72
CA ALA A 111 -35.52 -5.11 59.53
C ALA A 111 -36.74 -5.77 58.84
N GLN A 112 -37.69 -6.32 59.61
CA GLN A 112 -38.94 -6.86 59.06
C GLN A 112 -39.77 -5.78 58.38
N ARG A 113 -39.91 -4.60 59.01
CA ARG A 113 -40.67 -3.48 58.40
C ARG A 113 -39.99 -2.95 57.13
N TRP A 114 -38.66 -2.89 57.10
CA TRP A 114 -37.91 -2.50 55.89
C TRP A 114 -38.16 -3.44 54.70
N ALA A 115 -38.40 -4.72 54.98
CA ALA A 115 -38.65 -5.74 53.97
C ALA A 115 -40.13 -5.87 53.55
N ALA A 116 -41.08 -5.60 54.44
CA ALA A 116 -42.49 -5.93 54.24
C ALA A 116 -43.40 -4.73 53.93
N GLU A 117 -43.05 -3.52 54.36
CA GLU A 117 -43.91 -2.34 54.18
C GLU A 117 -44.00 -1.95 52.70
N THR A 118 -45.18 -1.52 52.27
CA THR A 118 -45.49 -1.23 50.85
C THR A 118 -44.61 -0.11 50.28
N GLU A 119 -44.49 -0.07 48.95
CA GLU A 119 -43.87 1.01 48.17
C GLU A 119 -44.34 2.37 48.73
N ASP A 120 -43.42 3.29 49.01
CA ASP A 120 -43.61 4.62 49.66
C ASP A 120 -43.81 4.70 51.18
N SER A 121 -43.89 3.60 51.93
CA SER A 121 -44.02 3.68 53.40
C SER A 121 -42.73 4.18 54.05
N ILE A 122 -42.83 5.21 54.90
CA ILE A 122 -41.72 5.69 55.74
C ILE A 122 -41.53 4.70 56.89
N VAL A 123 -40.40 4.00 56.90
CA VAL A 123 -40.12 2.93 57.88
C VAL A 123 -39.33 3.47 59.08
N ALA A 124 -38.61 4.58 58.89
CA ALA A 124 -37.96 5.41 59.91
C ALA A 124 -37.81 6.84 59.35
N ASP A 125 -37.61 7.85 60.20
CA ASP A 125 -37.55 9.27 59.80
C ASP A 125 -36.73 9.50 58.50
N GLY A 126 -37.42 9.77 57.39
CA GLY A 126 -36.82 10.03 56.08
C GLY A 126 -36.35 8.80 55.29
N LEU A 127 -36.53 7.57 55.79
CA LEU A 127 -36.13 6.32 55.15
C LEU A 127 -37.36 5.51 54.73
N HIS A 128 -37.42 5.16 53.44
CA HIS A 128 -38.52 4.38 52.85
C HIS A 128 -38.20 2.88 52.79
N SER A 129 -39.22 2.05 52.59
CA SER A 129 -39.09 0.60 52.45
C SER A 129 -38.19 0.19 51.27
N ALA A 130 -37.62 -1.01 51.32
CA ALA A 130 -36.78 -1.53 50.23
C ALA A 130 -37.56 -1.63 48.89
N LEU A 131 -38.88 -1.85 48.97
CA LEU A 131 -39.76 -1.92 47.80
C LEU A 131 -39.83 -0.59 47.04
N HIS A 132 -39.81 0.56 47.74
CA HIS A 132 -39.74 1.89 47.13
C HIS A 132 -38.52 2.07 46.22
N TYR A 133 -37.35 1.70 46.73
CA TYR A 133 -36.11 1.83 45.97
C TYR A 133 -36.06 0.85 44.80
N ALA A 134 -36.60 -0.36 44.96
CA ALA A 134 -36.72 -1.32 43.87
C ALA A 134 -37.61 -0.79 42.74
N ALA A 135 -38.76 -0.19 43.06
CA ALA A 135 -39.66 0.37 42.06
C ALA A 135 -39.08 1.61 41.37
N LYS A 136 -38.41 2.51 42.10
CA LYS A 136 -37.67 3.64 41.50
C LYS A 136 -36.52 3.19 40.59
N ALA A 137 -35.82 2.11 40.97
CA ALA A 137 -34.80 1.51 40.12
C ALA A 137 -35.42 0.93 38.84
N ALA A 138 -36.55 0.23 38.95
CA ALA A 138 -37.29 -0.29 37.80
C ALA A 138 -37.78 0.83 36.87
N ALA A 139 -38.35 1.89 37.42
CA ALA A 139 -38.77 3.07 36.64
C ALA A 139 -37.58 3.75 35.94
N SER A 140 -36.44 3.86 36.62
CA SER A 140 -35.20 4.39 36.03
C SER A 140 -34.67 3.49 34.90
N GLN A 141 -34.78 2.17 35.05
CA GLN A 141 -34.41 1.20 34.01
C GLN A 141 -35.30 1.37 32.77
N VAL A 142 -36.62 1.54 32.93
CA VAL A 142 -37.54 1.80 31.82
C VAL A 142 -37.23 3.12 31.11
N ALA A 143 -36.95 4.19 31.86
CA ALA A 143 -36.56 5.49 31.30
C ALA A 143 -35.22 5.42 30.53
N ALA A 144 -34.25 4.66 31.06
CA ALA A 144 -32.98 4.41 30.38
C ALA A 144 -33.18 3.63 29.08
N GLY A 145 -34.01 2.57 29.09
CA GLY A 145 -34.34 1.79 27.89
C GLY A 145 -35.06 2.62 26.82
N SER A 146 -35.97 3.51 27.24
CA SER A 146 -36.65 4.45 26.34
C SER A 146 -35.66 5.45 25.70
N SER A 147 -34.72 5.98 26.49
CA SER A 147 -33.68 6.90 26.01
C SER A 147 -32.70 6.22 25.06
N GLN A 148 -32.34 4.97 25.33
CA GLN A 148 -31.51 4.16 24.43
C GLN A 148 -32.22 3.93 23.10
N SER A 149 -33.52 3.61 23.13
CA SER A 149 -34.34 3.43 21.93
C SER A 149 -34.42 4.70 21.09
N ALA A 150 -34.66 5.86 21.74
CA ALA A 150 -34.67 7.16 21.05
C ALA A 150 -33.32 7.52 20.42
N THR A 151 -32.22 7.21 21.11
CA THR A 151 -30.86 7.41 20.59
C THR A 151 -30.60 6.55 19.35
N GLU A 152 -31.07 5.31 19.35
CA GLU A 152 -30.92 4.38 18.22
C GLU A 152 -31.73 4.83 16.99
N VAL A 153 -32.94 5.37 17.21
CA VAL A 153 -33.73 5.99 16.14
C VAL A 153 -33.02 7.22 15.57
N ALA A 154 -32.45 8.09 16.41
CA ALA A 154 -31.68 9.25 15.97
C ALA A 154 -30.42 8.84 15.18
N ARG A 155 -29.70 7.80 15.62
CA ARG A 155 -28.57 7.21 14.89
C ARG A 155 -28.97 6.73 13.51
N THR A 156 -30.08 5.98 13.42
CA THR A 156 -30.62 5.48 12.14
C THR A 156 -31.01 6.61 11.19
N ALA A 157 -31.62 7.69 11.72
CA ALA A 157 -31.96 8.87 10.93
C ALA A 157 -30.70 9.60 10.40
N ALA A 158 -29.64 9.70 11.21
CA ALA A 158 -28.37 10.28 10.80
C ALA A 158 -27.67 9.44 9.71
N GLU A 159 -27.68 8.11 9.82
CA GLU A 159 -27.14 7.20 8.81
C GLU A 159 -27.91 7.27 7.48
N THR A 160 -29.23 7.43 7.55
CA THR A 160 -30.10 7.66 6.39
C THR A 160 -29.75 8.98 5.71
N ALA A 161 -29.60 10.06 6.48
CA ALA A 161 -29.19 11.38 5.96
C ALA A 161 -27.80 11.34 5.31
N HIS A 162 -26.84 10.64 5.93
CA HIS A 162 -25.49 10.44 5.38
C HIS A 162 -25.53 9.68 4.05
N THR A 163 -26.34 8.62 3.97
CA THR A 163 -26.53 7.86 2.72
C THR A 163 -27.16 8.72 1.62
N GLY A 164 -28.16 9.56 1.97
CA GLY A 164 -28.76 10.52 1.05
C GLY A 164 -27.76 11.56 0.53
N ALA A 165 -26.91 12.09 1.41
CA ALA A 165 -25.84 13.02 1.02
C ALA A 165 -24.81 12.36 0.09
N ALA A 166 -24.41 11.11 0.35
CA ALA A 166 -23.51 10.36 -0.52
C ALA A 166 -24.11 10.11 -1.91
N ALA A 167 -25.41 9.78 -1.98
CA ALA A 167 -26.12 9.62 -3.26
C ALA A 167 -26.21 10.94 -4.04
N ALA A 168 -26.49 12.05 -3.35
CA ALA A 168 -26.49 13.39 -3.95
C ALA A 168 -25.12 13.78 -4.51
N ARG A 169 -24.02 13.43 -3.81
CA ARG A 169 -22.65 13.63 -4.31
C ARG A 169 -22.38 12.86 -5.59
N VAL A 170 -22.73 11.57 -5.65
CA VAL A 170 -22.55 10.73 -6.85
C VAL A 170 -23.35 11.29 -8.03
N ALA A 171 -24.58 11.77 -7.79
CA ALA A 171 -25.40 12.40 -8.82
C ALA A 171 -24.75 13.70 -9.34
N ALA A 172 -24.18 14.52 -8.46
CA ALA A 172 -23.44 15.73 -8.84
C ALA A 172 -22.17 15.41 -9.65
N GLU A 173 -21.38 14.41 -9.25
CA GLU A 173 -20.20 13.93 -9.98
C GLU A 173 -20.58 13.42 -11.38
N THR A 174 -21.70 12.70 -11.49
CA THR A 174 -22.23 12.21 -12.78
C THR A 174 -22.68 13.36 -13.69
N ALA A 175 -23.36 14.37 -13.13
CA ALA A 175 -23.75 15.56 -13.86
C ALA A 175 -22.54 16.38 -14.34
N GLN A 176 -21.51 16.51 -13.50
CA GLN A 176 -20.23 17.13 -13.87
C GLN A 176 -19.55 16.39 -15.02
N ALA A 177 -19.43 15.07 -14.94
CA ALA A 177 -18.83 14.26 -16.02
C ALA A 177 -19.60 14.43 -17.35
N SER A 178 -20.93 14.53 -17.29
CA SER A 178 -21.77 14.78 -18.47
C SER A 178 -21.54 16.17 -19.06
N ALA A 179 -21.41 17.20 -18.22
CA ALA A 179 -21.08 18.55 -18.65
C ALA A 179 -19.68 18.65 -19.27
N GLU A 180 -18.69 17.95 -18.68
CA GLU A 180 -17.32 17.82 -19.21
C GLU A 180 -17.34 17.19 -20.60
N GLY A 181 -18.10 16.10 -20.78
CA GLY A 181 -18.27 15.44 -22.08
C GLY A 181 -18.93 16.35 -23.13
N ALA A 182 -19.96 17.11 -22.76
CA ALA A 182 -20.60 18.08 -23.66
C ALA A 182 -19.62 19.20 -24.07
N ARG A 183 -18.76 19.66 -23.16
CA ARG A 183 -17.70 20.63 -23.45
C ARG A 183 -16.70 20.08 -24.46
N THR A 184 -16.21 18.85 -24.28
CA THR A 184 -15.28 18.21 -25.22
C THR A 184 -15.87 18.11 -26.62
N VAL A 185 -17.16 17.75 -26.74
CA VAL A 185 -17.85 17.69 -28.05
C VAL A 185 -17.94 19.07 -28.69
N ALA A 186 -18.27 20.11 -27.92
CA ALA A 186 -18.32 21.48 -28.42
C ALA A 186 -16.94 21.99 -28.89
N GLU A 187 -15.87 21.66 -28.16
CA GLU A 187 -14.49 21.99 -28.53
C GLU A 187 -14.05 21.26 -29.81
N ALA A 188 -14.41 19.99 -29.97
CA ALA A 188 -14.17 19.23 -31.18
C ALA A 188 -14.90 19.84 -32.39
N ALA A 189 -16.16 20.23 -32.23
CA ALA A 189 -16.95 20.90 -33.27
C ALA A 189 -16.35 22.26 -33.66
N ARG A 190 -15.87 23.05 -32.68
CA ARG A 190 -15.16 24.31 -32.94
C ARG A 190 -13.88 24.09 -33.74
N THR A 191 -13.07 23.10 -33.36
CA THR A 191 -11.84 22.73 -34.08
C THR A 191 -12.14 22.31 -35.52
N ALA A 192 -13.18 21.49 -35.73
CA ALA A 192 -13.60 21.09 -37.08
C ALA A 192 -14.07 22.28 -37.93
N SER A 193 -14.82 23.23 -37.34
CA SER A 193 -15.25 24.46 -38.02
C SER A 193 -14.06 25.35 -38.41
N LEU A 194 -13.06 25.50 -37.53
CA LEU A 194 -11.84 26.26 -37.83
C LEU A 194 -11.04 25.60 -38.94
N ALA A 195 -10.90 24.27 -38.91
CA ALA A 195 -10.24 23.52 -39.99
C ALA A 195 -10.96 23.71 -41.34
N ALA A 196 -12.30 23.68 -41.35
CA ALA A 196 -13.09 23.92 -42.56
C ALA A 196 -12.91 25.35 -43.10
N GLN A 197 -12.87 26.35 -42.21
CA GLN A 197 -12.55 27.73 -42.59
C GLN A 197 -11.16 27.84 -43.22
N THR A 198 -10.14 27.24 -42.61
CA THR A 198 -8.77 27.22 -43.16
C THR A 198 -8.74 26.56 -44.54
N VAL A 199 -9.46 25.46 -44.75
CA VAL A 199 -9.56 24.80 -46.07
C VAL A 199 -10.21 25.73 -47.10
N ALA A 200 -11.27 26.45 -46.74
CA ALA A 200 -11.93 27.41 -47.63
C ALA A 200 -11.00 28.59 -48.00
N GLU A 201 -10.26 29.14 -47.03
CA GLU A 201 -9.26 30.19 -47.26
C GLU A 201 -8.10 29.72 -48.16
N VAL A 202 -7.64 28.49 -47.96
CA VAL A 202 -6.62 27.84 -48.82
C VAL A 202 -7.15 27.67 -50.24
N ALA A 203 -8.39 27.22 -50.42
CA ALA A 203 -9.04 27.06 -51.72
C ALA A 203 -9.24 28.40 -52.43
N GLY A 204 -9.69 29.44 -51.72
CA GLY A 204 -9.83 30.80 -52.25
C GLY A 204 -8.48 31.38 -52.72
N SER A 205 -7.43 31.21 -51.91
CA SER A 205 -6.06 31.60 -52.29
C SER A 205 -5.57 30.83 -53.52
N GLY A 206 -5.90 29.54 -53.61
CA GLY A 206 -5.57 28.70 -54.78
C GLY A 206 -6.30 29.17 -56.05
N ALA A 207 -7.58 29.52 -55.96
CA ALA A 207 -8.35 30.06 -57.07
C ALA A 207 -7.79 31.42 -57.55
N GLN A 208 -7.38 32.30 -56.62
CA GLN A 208 -6.73 33.57 -56.95
C GLN A 208 -5.38 33.33 -57.64
N ALA A 209 -4.55 32.42 -57.13
CA ALA A 209 -3.28 32.06 -57.76
C ALA A 209 -3.48 31.50 -59.17
N ALA A 210 -4.48 30.62 -59.36
CA ALA A 210 -4.83 30.07 -60.67
C ALA A 210 -5.30 31.17 -61.65
N ARG A 211 -6.09 32.14 -61.18
CA ARG A 211 -6.49 33.31 -61.97
C ARG A 211 -5.29 34.15 -62.39
N THR A 212 -4.40 34.50 -61.45
CA THR A 212 -3.18 35.26 -61.76
C THR A 212 -2.29 34.52 -62.76
N GLN A 213 -2.18 33.20 -62.64
CA GLN A 213 -1.46 32.37 -63.62
C GLN A 213 -2.14 32.37 -65.00
N ALA A 214 -3.47 32.30 -65.06
CA ALA A 214 -4.21 32.40 -66.33
C ALA A 214 -4.05 33.77 -66.99
N GLU A 215 -4.08 34.86 -66.21
CA GLU A 215 -3.82 36.23 -66.68
C GLU A 215 -2.38 36.37 -67.18
N LEU A 216 -1.39 35.84 -66.45
CA LEU A 216 0.02 35.82 -66.86
C LEU A 216 0.23 34.99 -68.13
N ALA A 217 -0.40 33.83 -68.24
CA ALA A 217 -0.36 32.98 -69.42
C ALA A 217 -0.96 33.67 -70.64
N ALA A 218 -2.05 34.44 -70.46
CA ALA A 218 -2.63 35.25 -71.53
C ALA A 218 -1.69 36.37 -71.98
N ILE A 219 -0.96 37.02 -71.06
CA ILE A 219 0.06 38.04 -71.38
C ILE A 219 1.26 37.39 -72.10
N ALA A 220 1.65 36.18 -71.69
CA ALA A 220 2.75 35.42 -72.29
C ALA A 220 2.39 34.82 -73.66
N ALA A 221 1.11 34.69 -73.99
CA ALA A 221 0.67 34.06 -75.22
C ALA A 221 1.16 34.86 -76.45
N GLY A 222 2.00 34.24 -77.28
CA GLY A 222 2.59 34.86 -78.46
C GLY A 222 3.93 35.57 -78.21
N ALA A 223 4.41 35.65 -76.96
CA ALA A 223 5.72 36.20 -76.64
C ALA A 223 6.85 35.25 -77.08
N PRO A 224 7.95 35.75 -77.68
CA PRO A 224 9.09 34.93 -78.09
C PRO A 224 9.86 34.39 -76.87
N ILE A 225 10.40 33.18 -76.99
CA ILE A 225 11.24 32.55 -75.96
C ILE A 225 12.73 32.74 -76.27
N HIS A 226 13.49 33.15 -75.26
CA HIS A 226 14.92 33.42 -75.36
C HIS A 226 15.71 32.63 -74.32
N ALA A 227 16.97 32.34 -74.64
CA ALA A 227 17.87 31.59 -73.76
C ALA A 227 18.41 32.40 -72.57
N SER A 228 18.30 33.74 -72.61
CA SER A 228 18.74 34.62 -71.53
C SER A 228 18.00 35.95 -71.55
N THR A 229 18.01 36.65 -70.41
CA THR A 229 17.45 38.01 -70.29
C THR A 229 18.10 39.00 -71.25
N ALA A 230 19.42 38.90 -71.46
CA ALA A 230 20.14 39.77 -72.38
C ALA A 230 19.70 39.55 -73.84
N ALA A 231 19.52 38.29 -74.25
CA ALA A 231 19.02 37.97 -75.58
C ALA A 231 17.58 38.48 -75.80
N GLY A 232 16.73 38.36 -74.78
CA GLY A 232 15.37 38.90 -74.84
C GLY A 232 15.33 40.42 -74.93
N LEU A 233 16.12 41.13 -74.12
CA LEU A 233 16.22 42.60 -74.16
C LEU A 233 16.74 43.13 -75.50
N ALA A 234 17.69 42.41 -76.12
CA ALA A 234 18.22 42.79 -77.44
C ALA A 234 17.21 42.55 -78.58
N ALA A 235 16.29 41.59 -78.41
CA ALA A 235 15.33 41.18 -79.42
C ALA A 235 13.95 41.85 -79.30
N THR A 236 13.73 42.66 -78.26
CA THR A 236 12.43 43.28 -77.96
C THR A 236 12.52 44.79 -77.80
N SER A 237 11.42 45.48 -78.06
CA SER A 237 11.28 46.92 -77.84
C SER A 237 10.73 47.22 -76.45
N ASN A 238 10.83 48.48 -76.01
CA ASN A 238 10.22 48.92 -74.75
C ASN A 238 8.69 48.66 -74.75
N GLY A 239 8.20 47.99 -73.72
CA GLY A 239 6.81 47.56 -73.55
C GLY A 239 6.55 46.10 -73.93
N ASP A 240 7.40 45.49 -74.76
CA ASP A 240 7.22 44.12 -75.23
C ASP A 240 7.43 43.09 -74.10
N VAL A 241 6.63 42.02 -74.15
CA VAL A 241 6.75 40.85 -73.28
C VAL A 241 7.56 39.78 -73.99
N PHE A 242 8.47 39.13 -73.27
CA PHE A 242 9.26 38.00 -73.75
C PHE A 242 9.43 36.94 -72.66
N LEU A 243 9.73 35.71 -73.09
CA LEU A 243 9.93 34.57 -72.20
C LEU A 243 11.42 34.24 -72.08
N VAL A 244 11.86 33.89 -70.89
CA VAL A 244 13.24 33.40 -70.65
C VAL A 244 13.17 32.01 -70.07
N SER A 245 13.70 31.03 -70.81
CA SER A 245 13.84 29.65 -70.33
C SER A 245 15.11 29.53 -69.49
N THR A 246 14.97 29.58 -68.18
CA THR A 246 16.10 29.51 -67.23
C THR A 246 15.72 28.61 -66.05
N ALA A 247 16.65 27.83 -65.50
CA ALA A 247 16.35 27.09 -64.27
C ALA A 247 15.84 28.06 -63.19
N PRO A 248 14.77 27.75 -62.44
CA PRO A 248 13.97 26.50 -62.41
C PRO A 248 12.79 26.36 -63.42
N GLY A 249 12.56 27.28 -64.36
CA GLY A 249 11.36 27.26 -65.23
C GLY A 249 11.36 28.29 -66.38
N ILE A 250 10.20 28.88 -66.67
CA ILE A 250 10.08 29.93 -67.70
C ILE A 250 9.64 31.23 -67.04
N GLN A 251 10.48 32.26 -67.12
CA GLN A 251 10.15 33.60 -66.64
C GLN A 251 9.41 34.39 -67.72
N VAL A 252 8.34 35.08 -67.33
CA VAL A 252 7.68 36.08 -68.16
C VAL A 252 8.26 37.44 -67.79
N ARG A 253 8.86 38.14 -68.76
CA ARG A 253 9.54 39.42 -68.55
C ARG A 253 8.97 40.48 -69.49
N GLN A 254 9.03 41.73 -69.05
CA GLN A 254 8.73 42.90 -69.87
C GLN A 254 9.98 43.76 -70.03
N ASN A 255 10.27 44.19 -71.25
CA ASN A 255 11.32 45.18 -71.51
C ASN A 255 10.81 46.57 -71.10
N VAL A 256 11.36 47.15 -70.03
CA VAL A 256 11.04 48.48 -69.54
C VAL A 256 12.27 49.36 -69.69
N SER A 257 12.30 50.13 -70.78
CA SER A 257 13.37 51.06 -71.14
C SER A 257 14.75 50.40 -71.17
N GLY A 258 14.85 49.19 -71.73
CA GLY A 258 16.10 48.42 -71.83
C GLY A 258 16.45 47.62 -70.56
N THR A 259 15.60 47.65 -69.52
CA THR A 259 15.73 46.83 -68.32
C THR A 259 14.63 45.77 -68.28
N ALA A 260 14.96 44.54 -67.94
CA ALA A 260 13.97 43.47 -67.88
C ALA A 260 13.27 43.42 -66.52
N SER A 261 11.99 43.74 -66.48
CA SER A 261 11.12 43.53 -65.32
C SER A 261 10.54 42.12 -65.32
N VAL A 262 10.57 41.40 -64.19
CA VAL A 262 9.94 40.07 -64.07
C VAL A 262 8.46 40.25 -63.74
N LEU A 263 7.59 39.76 -64.63
CA LEU A 263 6.13 39.75 -64.42
C LEU A 263 5.67 38.50 -63.65
N GLY A 264 6.37 37.38 -63.83
CA GLY A 264 6.10 36.15 -63.10
C GLY A 264 6.76 34.92 -63.72
N TRP A 265 6.30 33.75 -63.29
CA TRP A 265 6.75 32.45 -63.78
C TRP A 265 5.58 31.71 -64.44
N LEU A 266 5.80 31.18 -65.64
CA LEU A 266 4.82 30.41 -66.38
C LEU A 266 4.99 28.91 -66.10
N GLY A 267 3.89 28.25 -65.76
CA GLY A 267 3.85 26.80 -65.54
C GLY A 267 4.41 26.36 -64.19
N GLU A 268 4.86 25.10 -64.12
CA GLU A 268 5.44 24.52 -62.90
C GLU A 268 6.90 24.97 -62.71
N VAL A 269 7.23 25.38 -61.50
CA VAL A 269 8.60 25.76 -61.10
C VAL A 269 9.26 24.54 -60.46
N LEU A 270 10.28 24.00 -61.13
CA LEU A 270 10.90 22.72 -60.76
C LEU A 270 12.40 22.85 -60.51
N TYR A 271 12.77 22.80 -59.23
CA TYR A 271 14.17 22.73 -58.79
C TYR A 271 14.66 21.28 -58.71
N ASP A 272 15.97 21.09 -58.62
CA ASP A 272 16.53 19.74 -58.44
C ASP A 272 16.26 19.20 -57.04
N ASN A 273 16.51 19.98 -55.99
CA ASN A 273 16.31 19.55 -54.60
C ASN A 273 15.94 20.73 -53.66
N ALA A 274 15.66 20.41 -52.40
CA ALA A 274 15.27 21.38 -51.38
C ALA A 274 16.36 22.45 -51.14
N ALA A 275 17.64 22.05 -51.18
CA ALA A 275 18.74 22.98 -50.99
C ALA A 275 18.78 24.04 -52.10
N SER A 276 18.51 23.66 -53.36
CA SER A 276 18.41 24.61 -54.48
C SER A 276 17.23 25.59 -54.33
N VAL A 277 16.10 25.14 -53.78
CA VAL A 277 14.95 26.02 -53.48
C VAL A 277 15.33 27.05 -52.43
N ILE A 278 15.92 26.61 -51.30
CA ILE A 278 16.30 27.47 -50.18
C ILE A 278 17.40 28.46 -50.58
N ALA A 279 18.38 28.02 -51.36
CA ALA A 279 19.47 28.88 -51.86
C ALA A 279 19.04 29.83 -52.98
N SER A 280 17.82 29.70 -53.51
CA SER A 280 17.40 30.48 -54.67
C SER A 280 17.26 31.97 -54.34
N THR A 281 17.89 32.80 -55.17
CA THR A 281 17.75 34.27 -55.17
C THR A 281 16.66 34.77 -56.11
N GLU A 282 15.97 33.86 -56.80
CA GLU A 282 14.89 34.19 -57.72
C GLU A 282 13.70 34.82 -56.97
N THR A 283 13.05 35.75 -57.63
CA THR A 283 11.86 36.47 -57.12
C THR A 283 10.73 36.42 -58.15
N GLY A 284 9.63 37.12 -57.88
CA GLY A 284 8.50 37.19 -58.82
C GLY A 284 7.61 35.95 -58.84
N PHE A 285 7.74 35.04 -57.87
CA PHE A 285 6.76 33.96 -57.73
C PHE A 285 5.43 34.53 -57.22
N ALA A 286 4.33 34.16 -57.87
CA ALA A 286 2.99 34.54 -57.42
C ALA A 286 2.68 33.90 -56.06
N THR A 287 2.04 34.63 -55.16
CA THR A 287 1.51 34.05 -53.91
C THR A 287 0.57 32.90 -54.25
N GLY A 288 0.74 31.78 -53.54
CA GLY A 288 0.01 30.54 -53.79
C GLY A 288 0.59 29.65 -54.89
N ALA A 289 1.60 30.11 -55.64
CA ALA A 289 2.30 29.26 -56.60
C ALA A 289 2.94 28.05 -55.90
N ILE A 290 2.98 26.92 -56.61
CA ILE A 290 3.60 25.69 -56.13
C ILE A 290 4.99 25.54 -56.76
N ILE A 291 5.99 25.39 -55.92
CA ILE A 291 7.36 25.04 -56.30
C ILE A 291 7.58 23.58 -55.95
N ARG A 292 8.19 22.81 -56.85
CA ARG A 292 8.53 21.40 -56.60
C ARG A 292 10.01 21.13 -56.73
N THR A 293 10.42 19.99 -56.19
CA THR A 293 11.76 19.43 -56.40
C THR A 293 11.68 18.11 -57.14
N ARG A 294 12.67 17.82 -58.00
CA ARG A 294 12.82 16.51 -58.65
C ARG A 294 13.23 15.45 -57.64
N GLU A 295 14.25 15.76 -56.85
CA GLU A 295 14.74 14.93 -55.76
C GLU A 295 13.82 15.07 -54.56
N GLY A 296 13.36 13.93 -54.02
CA GLY A 296 12.47 13.87 -52.86
C GLY A 296 11.01 14.23 -53.12
N ALA A 297 10.67 14.73 -54.33
CA ALA A 297 9.33 15.13 -54.73
C ALA A 297 8.65 16.10 -53.74
N PHE A 298 9.43 17.02 -53.16
CA PHE A 298 8.93 18.01 -52.20
C PHE A 298 8.09 19.06 -52.91
N ALA A 299 7.12 19.63 -52.19
CA ALA A 299 6.28 20.71 -52.67
C ALA A 299 6.24 21.87 -51.66
N TYR A 300 6.29 23.08 -52.18
CA TYR A 300 6.26 24.32 -51.42
C TYR A 300 5.18 25.23 -51.98
N LYS A 301 4.39 25.85 -51.12
CA LYS A 301 3.47 26.92 -51.48
C LYS A 301 4.10 28.27 -51.15
N VAL A 302 4.17 29.16 -52.14
CA VAL A 302 4.68 30.52 -51.94
C VAL A 302 3.70 31.30 -51.06
N ALA A 303 4.17 31.78 -49.93
CA ALA A 303 3.40 32.62 -49.01
C ALA A 303 3.34 34.06 -49.52
N ALA A 304 2.43 34.86 -48.97
CA ALA A 304 2.45 36.31 -49.21
C ALA A 304 3.78 36.89 -48.67
N ALA A 305 4.32 37.92 -49.33
CA ALA A 305 5.58 38.55 -48.90
C ALA A 305 5.52 39.06 -47.45
N ASN A 306 4.36 39.56 -47.02
CA ASN A 306 4.09 40.02 -45.67
C ASN A 306 3.58 38.93 -44.70
N ALA A 307 3.52 37.66 -45.12
CA ALA A 307 3.08 36.57 -44.25
C ALA A 307 3.95 36.49 -42.99
N THR A 308 3.32 36.52 -41.82
CA THR A 308 3.99 36.34 -40.53
C THR A 308 4.23 34.87 -40.23
N THR A 309 3.36 34.00 -40.74
CA THR A 309 3.50 32.54 -40.68
C THR A 309 4.08 32.04 -42.00
N HIS A 310 5.21 31.35 -41.94
CA HIS A 310 5.84 30.64 -43.05
C HIS A 310 6.84 29.64 -42.47
N HIS A 311 7.21 28.62 -43.23
CA HIS A 311 8.13 27.57 -42.75
C HIS A 311 9.59 27.92 -43.07
N LEU A 312 9.84 28.46 -44.25
CA LEU A 312 11.19 28.74 -44.76
C LEU A 312 11.20 30.06 -45.54
N THR A 313 12.35 30.71 -45.61
CA THR A 313 12.58 31.85 -46.51
C THR A 313 13.75 31.51 -47.43
N THR A 314 13.60 31.71 -48.75
CA THR A 314 14.70 31.53 -49.70
C THR A 314 15.74 32.64 -49.56
N ALA A 315 16.94 32.47 -50.12
CA ALA A 315 17.96 33.51 -50.15
C ALA A 315 17.49 34.81 -50.83
N GLY A 316 16.54 34.70 -51.77
CA GLY A 316 15.87 35.83 -52.44
C GLY A 316 14.74 36.48 -51.64
N GLY A 317 14.48 36.03 -50.41
CA GLY A 317 13.45 36.58 -49.52
C GLY A 317 12.04 36.02 -49.76
N VAL A 318 11.89 34.97 -50.56
CA VAL A 318 10.57 34.35 -50.83
C VAL A 318 10.18 33.45 -49.66
N LYS A 319 9.02 33.70 -49.07
CA LYS A 319 8.49 32.91 -47.95
C LYS A 319 7.75 31.69 -48.48
N LEU A 320 7.98 30.53 -47.88
CA LEU A 320 7.45 29.25 -48.32
C LEU A 320 6.76 28.50 -47.18
N HIS A 321 5.62 27.87 -47.48
CA HIS A 321 5.03 26.80 -46.68
C HIS A 321 5.38 25.46 -47.31
N VAL A 322 6.13 24.63 -46.61
CA VAL A 322 6.28 23.21 -46.94
C VAL A 322 4.89 22.55 -46.96
N LEU A 323 4.61 21.75 -47.98
CA LEU A 323 3.39 20.95 -48.07
C LEU A 323 3.69 19.49 -47.69
N PRO A 324 2.78 18.80 -46.96
CA PRO A 324 2.93 17.39 -46.67
C PRO A 324 2.88 16.54 -47.95
N GLY A 325 3.55 15.40 -47.93
CA GLY A 325 3.50 14.40 -48.99
C GLY A 325 2.15 13.66 -49.06
N PRO A 326 2.00 12.71 -50.00
CA PRO A 326 0.76 11.95 -50.17
C PRO A 326 0.32 11.13 -48.95
N ASP A 327 1.24 10.81 -48.04
CA ASP A 327 0.99 10.09 -46.80
C ASP A 327 0.57 11.01 -45.63
N GLY A 328 0.47 12.31 -45.88
CA GLY A 328 0.10 13.32 -44.88
C GLY A 328 1.26 13.84 -44.04
N TYR A 329 2.50 13.37 -44.27
CA TYR A 329 3.68 13.82 -43.53
C TYR A 329 4.57 14.71 -44.40
N ALA A 330 5.11 15.78 -43.80
CA ALA A 330 6.16 16.58 -44.41
C ALA A 330 7.52 15.95 -44.13
N ASN A 331 8.31 15.74 -45.17
CA ASN A 331 9.66 15.20 -45.03
C ASN A 331 10.58 16.28 -44.47
N ILE A 332 11.36 15.96 -43.43
CA ILE A 332 12.28 16.91 -42.79
C ILE A 332 13.30 17.53 -43.77
N LEU A 333 13.68 16.81 -44.83
CA LEU A 333 14.58 17.32 -45.86
C LEU A 333 13.99 18.51 -46.64
N ALA A 334 12.66 18.60 -46.73
CA ALA A 334 11.99 19.75 -47.34
C ALA A 334 12.26 21.04 -46.56
N PHE A 335 12.56 20.95 -45.26
CA PHE A 335 12.91 22.09 -44.39
C PHE A 335 14.40 22.47 -44.43
N GLY A 336 15.19 21.84 -45.31
CA GLY A 336 16.62 22.12 -45.46
C GLY A 336 17.53 21.26 -44.59
N ALA A 337 16.99 20.24 -43.93
CA ALA A 337 17.80 19.21 -43.30
C ALA A 337 18.58 18.43 -44.37
N THR A 338 19.84 18.09 -44.08
CA THR A 338 20.72 17.35 -45.01
C THR A 338 20.81 15.87 -44.66
N GLY A 339 20.54 15.52 -43.40
CA GLY A 339 20.74 14.16 -42.91
C GLY A 339 22.19 13.72 -42.74
N VAL A 340 23.14 14.63 -42.97
CA VAL A 340 24.57 14.34 -42.91
C VAL A 340 25.06 14.50 -41.47
N ALA A 341 25.67 13.45 -40.93
CA ALA A 341 26.28 13.45 -39.59
C ALA A 341 27.36 14.54 -39.48
N GLY A 342 27.49 15.16 -38.31
CA GLY A 342 28.40 16.28 -38.04
C GLY A 342 27.92 17.66 -38.52
N GLN A 343 26.80 17.74 -39.25
CA GLN A 343 26.20 19.03 -39.63
C GLN A 343 25.11 19.43 -38.65
N ASN A 344 25.16 20.67 -38.18
CA ASN A 344 24.10 21.23 -37.34
C ASN A 344 22.83 21.47 -38.18
N GLN A 345 21.74 20.76 -37.86
CA GLN A 345 20.46 20.83 -38.57
C GLN A 345 19.36 21.50 -37.72
N ASN A 346 19.76 22.25 -36.67
CA ASN A 346 18.85 22.85 -35.70
C ASN A 346 17.84 23.79 -36.37
N ALA A 347 18.23 24.58 -37.38
CA ALA A 347 17.32 25.47 -38.09
C ALA A 347 16.19 24.71 -38.80
N ALA A 348 16.51 23.62 -39.49
CA ALA A 348 15.52 22.80 -40.20
C ALA A 348 14.59 22.06 -39.23
N LEU A 349 15.14 21.52 -38.12
CA LEU A 349 14.36 20.84 -37.09
C LEU A 349 13.41 21.81 -36.36
N VAL A 350 13.88 23.02 -36.02
CA VAL A 350 13.04 24.06 -35.40
C VAL A 350 11.95 24.53 -36.37
N ALA A 351 12.28 24.73 -37.66
CA ALA A 351 11.30 25.11 -38.66
C ALA A 351 10.23 24.02 -38.88
N ALA A 352 10.64 22.74 -38.93
CA ALA A 352 9.74 21.61 -39.05
C ALA A 352 8.84 21.48 -37.81
N ALA A 353 9.41 21.59 -36.62
CA ALA A 353 8.66 21.55 -35.39
C ALA A 353 7.66 22.72 -35.29
N ALA A 354 8.05 23.94 -35.65
CA ALA A 354 7.18 25.11 -35.62
C ALA A 354 6.08 25.10 -36.71
N SER A 355 6.20 24.24 -37.74
CA SER A 355 5.25 24.19 -38.85
C SER A 355 3.86 23.68 -38.48
N GLY A 356 3.75 22.92 -37.38
CA GLY A 356 2.52 22.23 -37.00
C GLY A 356 2.13 21.06 -37.92
N LEU A 357 2.96 20.71 -38.92
CA LEU A 357 2.73 19.59 -39.81
C LEU A 357 3.23 18.28 -39.20
N PRO A 358 2.58 17.13 -39.44
CA PRO A 358 3.16 15.83 -39.14
C PRO A 358 4.50 15.68 -39.88
N ILE A 359 5.57 15.34 -39.17
CA ILE A 359 6.94 15.26 -39.71
C ILE A 359 7.36 13.82 -39.88
N VAL A 360 7.95 13.49 -41.03
CA VAL A 360 8.61 12.21 -41.26
C VAL A 360 10.11 12.39 -41.40
N LEU A 361 10.87 11.56 -40.67
CA LEU A 361 12.30 11.42 -40.87
C LEU A 361 12.56 10.21 -41.79
N PRO A 362 13.06 10.42 -43.01
CA PRO A 362 13.26 9.35 -43.97
C PRO A 362 14.35 8.36 -43.54
N ALA A 363 14.15 7.07 -43.81
CA ALA A 363 15.11 6.01 -43.49
C ALA A 363 16.48 6.23 -44.14
N THR A 364 16.49 6.81 -45.34
CA THR A 364 17.68 7.13 -46.12
C THR A 364 18.38 8.40 -45.67
N GLY A 365 17.79 9.12 -44.72
CA GLY A 365 18.16 10.48 -44.33
C GLY A 365 19.20 10.59 -43.22
N GLY A 366 19.84 9.50 -42.78
CA GLY A 366 20.97 9.57 -41.87
C GLY A 366 20.67 10.22 -40.50
N ARG A 367 21.64 10.98 -39.99
CA ARG A 367 21.67 11.52 -38.61
C ARG A 367 21.41 13.02 -38.62
N TYR A 368 20.46 13.46 -37.81
CA TYR A 368 20.00 14.85 -37.68
C TYR A 368 20.48 15.43 -36.36
N GLU A 369 21.51 16.28 -36.40
CA GLU A 369 22.11 16.84 -35.19
C GLU A 369 21.48 18.17 -34.78
N PHE A 370 21.20 18.31 -33.49
CA PHE A 370 20.62 19.52 -32.90
C PHE A 370 21.21 19.81 -31.52
N SER A 371 21.39 21.08 -31.18
CA SER A 371 22.12 21.51 -29.98
C SER A 371 21.28 22.27 -28.96
N SER A 372 20.03 22.61 -29.28
CA SER A 372 19.10 23.27 -28.37
C SER A 372 17.89 22.41 -28.07
N THR A 373 17.20 22.69 -26.96
CA THR A 373 15.89 22.08 -26.65
C THR A 373 14.96 22.14 -27.87
N LEU A 374 14.47 20.98 -28.31
CA LEU A 374 13.60 20.85 -29.46
C LEU A 374 12.15 20.69 -28.98
N GLN A 375 11.29 21.65 -29.31
CA GLN A 375 9.87 21.64 -28.95
C GLN A 375 9.05 21.03 -30.07
N LEU A 376 8.68 19.76 -29.94
CA LEU A 376 7.82 19.08 -30.90
C LEU A 376 6.37 19.49 -30.65
N THR A 377 5.70 20.08 -31.65
CA THR A 377 4.31 20.56 -31.56
C THR A 377 3.36 19.91 -32.58
N ALA A 378 3.86 18.95 -33.37
CA ALA A 378 3.10 18.09 -34.27
C ALA A 378 3.58 16.64 -34.17
N PRO A 379 2.87 15.63 -34.72
CA PRO A 379 3.30 14.23 -34.71
C PRO A 379 4.61 14.00 -35.48
N TRP A 380 5.52 13.17 -34.96
CA TRP A 380 6.77 12.82 -35.64
C TRP A 380 6.87 11.31 -35.82
N ARG A 381 7.29 10.88 -37.01
CA ARG A 381 7.48 9.48 -37.36
C ARG A 381 8.86 9.26 -37.98
N GLY A 382 9.66 8.37 -37.40
CA GLY A 382 10.81 7.83 -38.10
C GLY A 382 10.38 6.70 -39.03
N LEU A 383 10.93 6.64 -40.24
CA LEU A 383 10.79 5.45 -41.08
C LEU A 383 11.86 4.45 -40.65
N TYR A 384 11.59 3.71 -39.57
CA TYR A 384 12.44 2.60 -39.13
C TYR A 384 11.88 1.27 -39.65
N THR A 385 12.74 0.43 -40.23
CA THR A 385 12.39 -0.96 -40.54
C THR A 385 12.68 -1.81 -39.32
N ALA A 386 11.62 -2.34 -38.71
CA ALA A 386 11.52 -3.31 -37.61
C ALA A 386 12.81 -3.80 -36.93
N TRP A 387 12.73 -3.81 -35.59
CA TRP A 387 13.73 -4.30 -34.65
C TRP A 387 14.23 -5.71 -35.03
N SER A 388 15.47 -5.80 -35.54
CA SER A 388 16.25 -7.04 -35.50
C SER A 388 17.40 -6.83 -34.52
N SER A 389 17.53 -7.76 -33.59
CA SER A 389 18.15 -7.59 -32.27
C SER A 389 19.66 -7.35 -32.23
N GLN A 390 20.35 -7.01 -33.33
CA GLN A 390 21.81 -6.92 -33.23
C GLN A 390 22.62 -5.98 -34.15
N THR A 391 22.19 -5.49 -35.31
CA THR A 391 23.13 -4.68 -36.15
C THR A 391 22.51 -3.90 -37.31
N VAL A 392 21.19 -3.73 -37.36
CA VAL A 392 20.59 -3.00 -38.48
C VAL A 392 20.88 -1.52 -38.30
N ASN A 393 21.43 -0.89 -39.35
CA ASN A 393 21.61 0.56 -39.46
C ASN A 393 20.46 1.27 -38.76
N PRO A 394 20.72 2.14 -37.76
CA PRO A 394 19.66 2.98 -37.24
C PRO A 394 19.06 3.70 -38.44
N GLY A 395 17.74 3.76 -38.50
CA GLY A 395 17.07 4.57 -39.51
C GLY A 395 17.39 6.04 -39.30
N ALA A 396 16.40 6.91 -39.43
CA ALA A 396 16.61 8.29 -39.03
C ALA A 396 16.94 8.41 -37.53
N GLU A 397 18.10 8.99 -37.22
CA GLU A 397 18.58 9.23 -35.85
C GLU A 397 18.54 10.73 -35.55
N LEU A 398 17.88 11.14 -34.47
CA LEU A 398 17.99 12.49 -33.92
C LEU A 398 19.12 12.51 -32.89
N LYS A 399 20.27 13.11 -33.22
CA LYS A 399 21.42 13.17 -32.31
C LYS A 399 21.48 14.52 -31.60
N PHE A 400 21.49 14.50 -30.28
CA PHE A 400 21.56 15.69 -29.46
C PHE A 400 23.01 16.08 -29.14
N THR A 401 23.47 17.24 -29.61
CA THR A 401 24.87 17.71 -29.50
C THR A 401 25.08 18.86 -28.51
N GLY A 402 24.03 19.34 -27.86
CA GLY A 402 24.11 20.40 -26.85
C GLY A 402 23.46 20.00 -25.53
N THR A 403 23.08 20.97 -24.70
CA THR A 403 22.38 20.73 -23.42
C THR A 403 20.88 20.95 -23.57
N GLY A 404 20.06 20.14 -22.88
CA GLY A 404 18.59 20.22 -22.98
C GLY A 404 17.88 18.87 -23.16
N THR A 405 16.68 18.94 -23.74
CA THR A 405 15.73 17.81 -23.86
C THR A 405 14.84 18.01 -25.09
N ALA A 406 14.38 16.94 -25.73
CA ALA A 406 13.27 17.03 -26.68
C ALA A 406 11.94 17.05 -25.90
N ILE A 407 11.16 18.12 -26.03
CA ILE A 407 9.89 18.29 -25.32
C ILE A 407 8.75 18.04 -26.29
N VAL A 408 7.80 17.23 -25.85
CA VAL A 408 6.69 16.73 -26.67
C VAL A 408 5.39 17.07 -25.98
N THR A 409 4.51 17.82 -26.63
CA THR A 409 3.25 18.25 -26.01
C THR A 409 2.03 17.73 -26.75
N GLY A 410 1.30 16.76 -26.17
CA GLY A 410 -0.02 16.35 -26.65
C GLY A 410 -0.08 15.71 -28.05
N LEU A 411 0.97 14.98 -28.46
CA LEU A 411 1.13 14.48 -29.83
C LEU A 411 1.87 13.14 -29.90
N SER A 412 1.61 12.36 -30.96
CA SER A 412 2.18 11.02 -31.13
C SER A 412 3.62 11.05 -31.63
N LEU A 413 4.43 10.11 -31.12
CA LEU A 413 5.76 9.82 -31.64
C LEU A 413 5.86 8.34 -32.00
N GLU A 414 6.39 8.05 -33.17
CA GLU A 414 6.46 6.68 -33.68
C GLU A 414 7.83 6.39 -34.30
N CYS A 415 8.41 5.23 -33.99
CA CYS A 415 9.58 4.67 -34.66
C CYS A 415 10.81 5.62 -34.66
N LEU A 416 11.08 6.26 -33.53
CA LEU A 416 12.07 7.34 -33.42
C LEU A 416 13.28 6.90 -32.59
N GLU A 417 14.49 7.14 -33.10
CA GLU A 417 15.74 6.94 -32.34
C GLU A 417 16.36 8.29 -31.97
N LEU A 418 16.66 8.50 -30.69
CA LEU A 418 17.45 9.63 -30.21
C LEU A 418 18.72 9.13 -29.52
N THR A 419 19.82 9.82 -29.78
CA THR A 419 21.12 9.53 -29.19
C THR A 419 21.74 10.79 -28.62
N ALA A 420 22.32 10.71 -27.43
CA ALA A 420 23.07 11.81 -26.84
C ALA A 420 24.48 11.92 -27.44
N ASP A 421 25.11 13.08 -27.28
CA ASP A 421 26.53 13.23 -27.57
C ASP A 421 27.31 12.90 -26.30
N THR A 422 28.03 11.77 -26.33
CA THR A 422 28.79 11.26 -25.18
C THR A 422 29.87 12.22 -24.69
N THR A 423 30.17 13.30 -25.42
CA THR A 423 31.15 14.33 -25.03
C THR A 423 30.55 15.52 -24.27
N VAL A 424 29.22 15.67 -24.23
CA VAL A 424 28.52 16.86 -23.66
C VAL A 424 27.69 16.47 -22.45
N ALA A 425 28.00 17.04 -21.27
CA ALA A 425 27.28 16.80 -20.01
C ALA A 425 25.87 17.40 -19.96
N GLY A 426 24.97 16.81 -19.17
CA GLY A 426 23.65 17.35 -18.84
C GLY A 426 22.60 17.19 -19.94
N GLN A 427 22.67 16.10 -20.69
CA GLN A 427 21.76 15.76 -21.78
C GLN A 427 20.64 14.85 -21.28
N SER A 428 19.40 15.23 -21.56
CA SER A 428 18.22 14.38 -21.33
C SER A 428 17.54 14.07 -22.66
N GLY A 429 16.90 12.91 -22.77
CA GLY A 429 16.33 12.45 -24.04
C GLY A 429 15.01 13.13 -24.35
N ILE A 430 13.91 12.46 -24.03
CA ILE A 430 12.56 12.94 -24.32
C ILE A 430 11.83 13.28 -23.02
N ARG A 431 11.06 14.37 -23.04
CA ARG A 431 10.06 14.69 -22.03
C ARG A 431 8.69 14.87 -22.67
N ILE A 432 7.74 14.05 -22.21
CA ILE A 432 6.34 14.07 -22.63
C ILE A 432 5.53 14.92 -21.66
N GLU A 433 4.93 15.99 -22.16
CA GLU A 433 4.12 16.94 -21.41
C GLU A 433 2.68 16.94 -21.92
N ASN A 434 1.72 17.09 -21.01
CA ASN A 434 0.32 17.32 -21.35
C ASN A 434 -0.26 16.33 -22.38
N SER A 435 0.16 15.06 -22.30
CA SER A 435 -0.37 14.04 -23.19
C SER A 435 -1.83 13.73 -22.81
N VAL A 436 -2.66 13.63 -23.84
CA VAL A 436 -4.10 13.40 -23.74
C VAL A 436 -4.44 11.98 -24.19
N PHE A 437 -5.62 11.52 -23.82
CA PHE A 437 -6.14 10.20 -24.22
C PHE A 437 -6.09 10.03 -25.75
N GLY A 438 -5.60 8.88 -26.20
CA GLY A 438 -5.53 8.52 -27.63
C GLY A 438 -4.20 8.86 -28.32
N VAL A 439 -3.30 9.60 -27.65
CA VAL A 439 -1.93 9.82 -28.14
C VAL A 439 -1.09 8.56 -27.94
N LYS A 440 -0.27 8.23 -28.95
CA LYS A 440 0.55 7.01 -28.98
C LYS A 440 2.04 7.34 -29.01
N TYR A 441 2.81 6.66 -28.17
CA TYR A 441 4.27 6.73 -28.14
C TYR A 441 4.82 5.34 -28.39
N HIS A 442 5.17 5.05 -29.64
CA HIS A 442 5.47 3.70 -30.09
C HIS A 442 6.89 3.57 -30.66
N ASP A 443 7.56 2.49 -30.30
CA ASP A 443 8.85 2.08 -30.88
C ASP A 443 9.91 3.20 -30.79
N ILE A 444 10.08 3.74 -29.58
CA ILE A 444 11.01 4.84 -29.29
C ILE A 444 12.29 4.26 -28.72
N THR A 445 13.43 4.58 -29.32
CA THR A 445 14.76 4.19 -28.82
C THR A 445 15.54 5.41 -28.35
N LEU A 446 16.13 5.32 -27.16
CA LEU A 446 16.95 6.38 -26.55
C LEU A 446 18.31 5.82 -26.18
N ARG A 447 19.40 6.54 -26.52
CA ARG A 447 20.76 6.06 -26.31
C ARG A 447 21.65 7.05 -25.58
N ASP A 448 22.33 6.56 -24.55
CA ASP A 448 23.50 7.17 -23.90
C ASP A 448 23.29 8.58 -23.30
N PHE A 449 22.11 8.86 -22.74
CA PHE A 449 21.81 10.14 -22.06
C PHE A 449 22.30 10.15 -20.60
N ASP A 450 23.05 11.17 -20.16
CA ASP A 450 23.51 11.24 -18.76
C ASP A 450 22.49 11.81 -17.77
N GLY A 451 21.48 12.54 -18.26
CA GLY A 451 20.36 13.02 -17.47
C GLY A 451 19.24 11.98 -17.34
N THR A 452 18.01 12.42 -17.58
CA THR A 452 16.84 11.53 -17.68
C THR A 452 16.63 11.14 -19.14
N SER A 453 16.59 9.84 -19.45
CA SER A 453 16.43 9.39 -20.83
C SER A 453 15.01 9.62 -21.33
N PHE A 454 14.00 9.13 -20.59
CA PHE A 454 12.59 9.30 -20.91
C PHE A 454 11.82 9.82 -19.71
N ALA A 455 11.13 10.95 -19.85
CA ALA A 455 10.32 11.55 -18.80
C ALA A 455 8.86 11.71 -19.22
N VAL A 456 7.93 11.38 -18.32
CA VAL A 456 6.48 11.59 -18.51
C VAL A 456 5.95 12.52 -17.43
N GLY A 457 5.32 13.60 -17.86
CA GLY A 457 4.74 14.64 -17.01
C GLY A 457 5.74 15.73 -16.61
N LEU A 458 5.20 16.79 -15.99
CA LEU A 458 5.98 17.83 -15.32
C LEU A 458 5.92 17.66 -13.80
N LYS A 459 6.94 18.16 -13.12
CA LYS A 459 6.91 18.31 -11.65
C LYS A 459 5.87 19.35 -11.18
N ASN A 460 5.45 20.29 -12.05
CA ASN A 460 4.84 21.55 -11.59
C ASN A 460 3.48 21.98 -12.20
N SER A 461 2.84 21.33 -13.19
CA SER A 461 1.45 21.76 -13.59
C SER A 461 0.67 20.94 -14.60
N ARG A 462 1.25 19.99 -15.35
CA ARG A 462 0.50 19.25 -16.40
C ARG A 462 0.92 17.79 -16.45
N ALA A 463 0.09 16.93 -15.88
CA ALA A 463 0.26 15.49 -15.90
C ALA A 463 -0.15 14.93 -17.28
N SER A 464 0.46 13.80 -17.67
CA SER A 464 0.11 13.04 -18.87
C SER A 464 -0.79 11.90 -18.41
N PHE A 465 -2.02 11.84 -18.91
CA PHE A 465 -3.04 10.92 -18.39
C PHE A 465 -3.48 9.95 -19.46
N TYR A 466 -3.72 8.69 -19.06
CA TYR A 466 -4.33 7.66 -19.92
C TYR A 466 -3.65 7.52 -21.28
N THR A 467 -2.33 7.71 -21.30
CA THR A 467 -1.51 7.61 -22.49
C THR A 467 -0.93 6.20 -22.60
N ASP A 468 -0.82 5.71 -23.84
CA ASP A 468 -0.23 4.40 -24.16
C ASP A 468 1.19 4.58 -24.70
N PHE A 469 2.14 3.97 -24.00
CA PHE A 469 3.55 3.90 -24.34
C PHE A 469 3.89 2.46 -24.68
N ASN A 470 4.35 2.18 -25.90
CA ASN A 470 4.63 0.82 -26.34
C ASN A 470 6.00 0.73 -27.02
N GLY A 471 6.82 -0.25 -26.67
CA GLY A 471 8.13 -0.42 -27.33
C GLY A 471 9.10 0.72 -26.99
N ILE A 472 9.18 1.09 -25.71
CA ILE A 472 10.12 2.13 -25.24
C ILE A 472 11.44 1.47 -24.87
N HIS A 473 12.49 1.74 -25.64
CA HIS A 473 13.82 1.15 -25.48
C HIS A 473 14.81 2.23 -25.02
N ILE A 474 15.45 2.01 -23.88
CA ILE A 474 16.44 2.93 -23.31
C ILE A 474 17.75 2.17 -23.14
N ARG A 475 18.83 2.68 -23.71
CA ARG A 475 20.13 2.00 -23.75
C ARG A 475 21.28 2.95 -23.42
N ASN A 476 21.83 2.82 -22.22
CA ASN A 476 22.95 3.61 -21.73
C ASN A 476 24.21 2.75 -21.62
N ASP A 477 24.75 2.32 -22.75
CA ASP A 477 25.87 1.38 -22.76
C ASP A 477 27.22 2.08 -22.57
N ASN A 478 27.33 3.31 -23.04
CA ASN A 478 28.58 4.04 -23.15
C ASN A 478 28.69 5.19 -22.13
N ARG A 479 27.63 5.43 -21.35
CA ARG A 479 27.54 6.59 -20.48
C ARG A 479 26.70 6.32 -19.23
N ASP A 480 27.18 6.80 -18.10
CA ASP A 480 26.43 6.80 -16.84
C ASP A 480 25.30 7.84 -16.94
N GLY A 481 24.05 7.40 -16.74
CA GLY A 481 22.88 8.27 -16.69
C GLY A 481 22.21 8.30 -15.34
N ALA A 482 21.49 9.38 -15.06
CA ALA A 482 20.75 9.53 -13.81
C ALA A 482 19.51 8.62 -13.80
N VAL A 483 18.62 8.78 -14.78
CA VAL A 483 17.34 8.04 -14.79
C VAL A 483 17.05 7.48 -16.19
N GLY A 484 16.66 6.21 -16.25
CA GLY A 484 16.11 5.61 -17.47
C GLY A 484 14.74 6.20 -17.79
N LEU A 485 13.71 5.67 -17.13
CA LEU A 485 12.33 6.12 -17.22
C LEU A 485 11.91 6.86 -15.94
N TYR A 486 11.52 8.12 -16.08
CA TYR A 486 10.93 8.94 -15.04
C TYR A 486 9.44 9.20 -15.31
N VAL A 487 8.58 8.90 -14.35
CA VAL A 487 7.16 9.25 -14.41
C VAL A 487 6.86 10.15 -13.22
N SER A 488 6.64 11.44 -13.47
CA SER A 488 6.39 12.40 -12.40
C SER A 488 5.07 12.10 -11.68
N GLY A 489 4.89 12.57 -10.47
CA GLY A 489 3.63 12.54 -9.74
C GLY A 489 3.37 13.90 -9.12
N LEU A 490 2.19 14.49 -9.36
CA LEU A 490 1.86 15.82 -8.78
C LEU A 490 1.40 15.71 -7.31
N GLY A 491 1.66 14.59 -6.64
CA GLY A 491 1.06 14.28 -5.34
C GLY A 491 -0.48 14.17 -5.38
N LEU A 492 -1.08 14.09 -6.57
CA LEU A 492 -2.53 13.96 -6.73
C LEU A 492 -2.90 12.47 -6.86
N PRO A 493 -3.95 11.98 -6.16
CA PRO A 493 -4.31 10.55 -6.12
C PRO A 493 -4.50 9.86 -7.48
N ASN A 494 -4.80 10.63 -8.53
CA ASN A 494 -5.03 10.13 -9.90
C ASN A 494 -4.11 10.80 -10.95
N SER A 495 -3.03 11.48 -10.56
CA SER A 495 -2.08 12.02 -11.54
C SER A 495 -1.28 10.89 -12.18
N ASN A 496 -1.45 10.71 -13.51
CA ASN A 496 -0.66 9.85 -14.38
C ASN A 496 -1.04 8.36 -14.43
N ALA A 497 -2.32 8.01 -14.60
CA ALA A 497 -2.74 6.62 -14.88
C ALA A 497 -2.41 6.18 -16.33
N ASN A 498 -1.13 6.00 -16.65
CA ASN A 498 -0.66 5.63 -17.99
C ASN A 498 -0.45 4.12 -18.14
N THR A 499 -0.44 3.64 -19.38
CA THR A 499 -0.07 2.25 -19.70
C THR A 499 1.26 2.23 -20.45
N PHE A 500 2.19 1.42 -19.97
CA PHE A 500 3.50 1.18 -20.55
C PHE A 500 3.59 -0.30 -20.91
N THR A 501 3.79 -0.61 -22.18
CA THR A 501 3.91 -1.97 -22.69
C THR A 501 5.27 -2.13 -23.37
N ASN A 502 5.94 -3.27 -23.17
CA ASN A 502 7.21 -3.57 -23.84
C ASN A 502 8.27 -2.48 -23.58
N VAL A 503 8.54 -2.19 -22.30
CA VAL A 503 9.57 -1.21 -21.90
C VAL A 503 10.87 -1.93 -21.59
N PHE A 504 11.94 -1.61 -22.32
CA PHE A 504 13.25 -2.25 -22.18
C PHE A 504 14.29 -1.19 -21.81
N ILE A 505 14.89 -1.32 -20.63
CA ILE A 505 15.94 -0.41 -20.16
C ILE A 505 17.21 -1.22 -19.89
N THR A 506 18.32 -0.86 -20.54
CA THR A 506 19.63 -1.50 -20.38
C THR A 506 20.73 -0.47 -20.20
N GLY A 507 21.79 -0.82 -19.48
CA GLY A 507 23.01 -0.01 -19.42
C GLY A 507 23.39 0.50 -18.03
N ARG A 508 23.99 1.69 -17.95
CA ARG A 508 24.57 2.30 -16.76
C ARG A 508 23.67 3.46 -16.31
N LEU A 509 22.74 3.19 -15.39
CA LEU A 509 21.82 4.20 -14.84
C LEU A 509 21.81 4.15 -13.31
N VAL A 510 21.61 5.30 -12.65
CA VAL A 510 21.42 5.38 -11.19
C VAL A 510 20.09 4.77 -10.79
N ASP A 511 19.01 5.19 -11.46
CA ASP A 511 17.68 4.59 -11.34
C ASP A 511 17.17 4.17 -12.72
N PHE A 512 16.74 2.92 -12.89
CA PHE A 512 16.19 2.45 -14.16
C PHE A 512 14.76 2.96 -14.35
N PHE A 513 13.94 2.77 -13.34
CA PHE A 513 12.56 3.26 -13.25
C PHE A 513 12.45 4.13 -12.01
N HIS A 514 12.05 5.38 -12.17
CA HIS A 514 11.73 6.29 -11.08
C HIS A 514 10.29 6.79 -11.24
N ILE A 515 9.38 6.22 -10.45
CA ILE A 515 7.93 6.37 -10.61
C ILE A 515 7.34 7.10 -9.40
N GLU A 516 7.13 8.40 -9.57
CA GLU A 516 6.39 9.23 -8.63
C GLU A 516 4.88 9.24 -8.94
N GLY A 517 4.51 8.95 -10.19
CA GLY A 517 3.11 8.89 -10.66
C GLY A 517 2.28 7.79 -9.99
N ASN A 518 0.96 7.97 -9.99
CA ASN A 518 0.02 7.05 -9.37
C ASN A 518 -0.76 6.25 -10.43
N SER A 519 -1.13 5.01 -10.09
CA SER A 519 -1.99 4.16 -10.92
C SER A 519 -1.48 3.88 -12.34
N ASN A 520 -0.15 3.87 -12.54
CA ASN A 520 0.44 3.44 -13.81
C ASN A 520 0.38 1.92 -13.94
N LYS A 521 0.28 1.45 -15.18
CA LYS A 521 0.34 0.03 -15.52
C LYS A 521 1.53 -0.22 -16.43
N PHE A 522 2.42 -1.12 -16.03
CA PHE A 522 3.57 -1.54 -16.81
C PHE A 522 3.43 -3.03 -17.15
N ILE A 523 3.63 -3.40 -18.42
CA ILE A 523 3.44 -4.76 -18.94
C ILE A 523 4.66 -5.11 -19.79
N ASN A 524 5.22 -6.30 -19.58
CA ASN A 524 6.43 -6.77 -20.29
C ASN A 524 7.59 -5.78 -20.11
N VAL A 525 8.02 -5.62 -18.87
CA VAL A 525 9.11 -4.72 -18.51
C VAL A 525 10.42 -5.50 -18.49
N ASN A 526 11.48 -4.98 -19.11
CA ASN A 526 12.81 -5.55 -19.04
C ASN A 526 13.80 -4.51 -18.49
N ALA A 527 14.58 -4.91 -17.50
CA ALA A 527 15.62 -4.10 -16.90
C ALA A 527 16.93 -4.89 -16.85
N THR A 528 17.94 -4.38 -17.56
CA THR A 528 19.22 -5.08 -17.76
C THR A 528 20.40 -4.20 -17.32
N PRO A 529 20.69 -4.08 -16.01
CA PRO A 529 21.74 -3.19 -15.52
C PRO A 529 23.15 -3.69 -15.85
N ARG A 530 24.04 -2.76 -16.20
CA ARG A 530 25.48 -2.97 -16.41
C ARG A 530 26.28 -2.27 -15.32
N LEU A 531 26.34 -2.89 -14.14
CA LEU A 531 26.97 -2.30 -12.95
C LEU A 531 28.49 -2.35 -12.98
N ASP A 532 29.05 -3.31 -13.72
CA ASP A 532 30.48 -3.54 -13.89
C ASP A 532 31.22 -2.37 -14.55
N ALA A 533 30.50 -1.46 -15.19
CA ALA A 533 31.06 -0.40 -15.99
C ALA A 533 30.68 1.02 -15.53
N MET A 534 29.96 1.19 -14.42
CA MET A 534 29.73 2.54 -13.85
C MET A 534 31.02 3.11 -13.28
N THR A 535 31.34 4.37 -13.62
CA THR A 535 32.60 5.01 -13.21
C THR A 535 32.42 6.29 -12.40
N THR A 536 31.26 6.96 -12.54
CA THR A 536 31.03 8.30 -11.98
C THR A 536 29.83 8.39 -11.05
N LEU A 537 28.84 7.51 -11.22
CA LEU A 537 27.62 7.50 -10.42
C LEU A 537 27.51 6.21 -9.61
N THR A 538 26.85 6.29 -8.46
CA THR A 538 26.52 5.12 -7.64
C THR A 538 25.12 4.67 -8.01
N PHE A 539 24.99 3.42 -8.45
CA PHE A 539 23.68 2.79 -8.65
C PHE A 539 22.85 2.92 -7.36
N SER A 540 21.62 3.42 -7.51
CA SER A 540 20.68 3.58 -6.40
C SER A 540 19.69 2.42 -6.38
N SER A 541 18.88 2.28 -7.44
CA SER A 541 17.83 1.27 -7.49
C SER A 541 17.44 0.87 -8.92
N LEU A 542 16.83 -0.30 -9.10
CA LEU A 542 16.25 -0.65 -10.40
C LEU A 542 14.86 -0.03 -10.55
N PHE A 543 14.06 -0.15 -9.50
CA PHE A 543 12.71 0.41 -9.41
C PHE A 543 12.62 1.27 -8.14
N LYS A 544 12.74 2.58 -8.32
CA LYS A 544 12.39 3.58 -7.30
C LYS A 544 10.94 3.98 -7.45
N ILE A 545 10.09 3.57 -6.51
CA ILE A 545 8.65 3.82 -6.54
C ILE A 545 8.31 4.74 -5.38
N GLU A 546 7.79 5.92 -5.71
CA GLU A 546 7.29 6.92 -4.76
C GLU A 546 5.76 7.05 -4.83
N GLY A 547 5.17 6.73 -5.99
CA GLY A 547 3.72 6.75 -6.19
C GLY A 547 2.99 5.53 -5.63
N HIS A 548 1.66 5.54 -5.74
CA HIS A 548 0.75 4.51 -5.22
C HIS A 548 -0.01 3.81 -6.35
N LEU A 549 -0.50 2.60 -6.06
CA LEU A 549 -1.37 1.83 -6.94
C LEU A 549 -0.77 1.52 -8.33
N ASN A 550 0.56 1.63 -8.48
CA ASN A 550 1.20 1.24 -9.73
C ASN A 550 1.22 -0.29 -9.83
N SER A 551 1.06 -0.81 -11.04
CA SER A 551 1.11 -2.24 -11.32
C SER A 551 2.16 -2.54 -12.38
N PHE A 552 2.99 -3.54 -12.13
CA PHE A 552 4.00 -4.06 -13.03
C PHE A 552 3.70 -5.53 -13.24
N ASP A 553 3.53 -5.95 -14.50
CA ASP A 553 3.25 -7.32 -14.87
C ASP A 553 4.30 -7.82 -15.86
N THR A 554 4.83 -9.01 -15.61
CA THR A 554 5.85 -9.66 -16.43
C THR A 554 7.11 -8.80 -16.46
N VAL A 555 7.75 -8.68 -15.30
CA VAL A 555 9.00 -7.92 -15.14
C VAL A 555 10.17 -8.87 -15.26
N TYR A 556 11.07 -8.64 -16.20
CA TYR A 556 12.29 -9.40 -16.39
C TYR A 556 13.49 -8.56 -15.95
N VAL A 557 14.31 -9.07 -15.04
CA VAL A 557 15.52 -8.42 -14.55
C VAL A 557 16.71 -9.32 -14.82
N GLU A 558 17.65 -8.83 -15.60
CA GLU A 558 18.88 -9.55 -15.95
C GLU A 558 20.09 -8.66 -15.71
N PRO A 559 20.72 -8.71 -14.53
CA PRO A 559 21.96 -7.98 -14.31
C PRO A 559 23.08 -8.60 -15.15
N PHE A 560 23.80 -7.75 -15.90
CA PHE A 560 25.04 -8.15 -16.55
C PHE A 560 26.17 -8.18 -15.50
N GLY A 561 26.78 -9.35 -15.34
CA GLY A 561 27.95 -9.54 -14.49
C GLY A 561 27.65 -10.08 -13.09
N SER A 562 28.68 -10.22 -12.27
CA SER A 562 28.59 -10.78 -10.91
C SER A 562 28.18 -9.77 -9.85
N VAL A 563 28.04 -8.50 -10.20
CA VAL A 563 27.69 -7.42 -9.26
C VAL A 563 26.18 -7.23 -9.32
N TYR A 564 25.51 -7.57 -8.22
CA TYR A 564 24.08 -7.31 -8.06
C TYR A 564 23.87 -5.96 -7.38
N PRO A 565 22.82 -5.24 -7.76
CA PRO A 565 22.44 -4.04 -7.04
C PRO A 565 22.07 -4.39 -5.60
N THR A 566 22.43 -3.53 -4.64
CA THR A 566 22.04 -3.70 -3.24
C THR A 566 20.55 -3.48 -3.02
N ARG A 567 19.89 -2.76 -3.96
CA ARG A 567 18.46 -2.45 -3.95
C ARG A 567 17.89 -2.62 -5.35
N VAL A 568 16.99 -3.58 -5.54
CA VAL A 568 16.27 -3.74 -6.81
C VAL A 568 14.96 -2.95 -6.74
N TRP A 569 14.19 -3.14 -5.68
CA TRP A 569 12.95 -2.40 -5.44
C TRP A 569 13.14 -1.48 -4.25
N GLN A 570 12.80 -0.22 -4.45
CA GLN A 570 12.83 0.80 -3.42
C GLN A 570 11.48 1.52 -3.39
N PHE A 571 10.63 1.19 -2.42
CA PHE A 571 9.38 1.89 -2.17
C PHE A 571 9.63 2.96 -1.12
N THR A 572 9.61 4.23 -1.52
CA THR A 572 9.95 5.36 -0.64
C THR A 572 8.78 6.32 -0.43
N THR A 573 8.88 7.16 0.60
CA THR A 573 8.00 8.33 0.71
C THR A 573 8.39 9.35 -0.33
N GLY A 574 7.47 9.61 -1.27
CA GLY A 574 7.69 10.64 -2.28
C GLY A 574 7.71 12.05 -1.69
N SER A 575 8.09 13.02 -2.52
CA SER A 575 8.14 14.44 -2.12
C SER A 575 6.80 15.00 -1.60
N GLY A 576 5.67 14.35 -1.93
CA GLY A 576 4.33 14.68 -1.42
C GLY A 576 4.02 14.11 -0.03
N GLY A 577 4.94 13.40 0.63
CA GLY A 577 4.77 12.84 1.98
C GLY A 577 3.85 11.61 2.06
N LEU A 578 3.20 11.23 0.98
CA LEU A 578 2.49 9.96 0.89
C LEU A 578 3.52 8.85 0.57
N GLY A 579 3.63 7.84 1.45
CA GLY A 579 4.48 6.66 1.23
C GLY A 579 4.00 5.84 0.03
N ALA A 580 4.89 5.33 -0.83
CA ALA A 580 4.51 4.43 -1.93
C ALA A 580 3.64 3.29 -1.40
N ASN A 581 2.37 3.21 -1.83
CA ASN A 581 1.38 2.33 -1.19
C ASN A 581 0.65 1.49 -2.23
N SER A 582 0.36 0.24 -1.89
CA SER A 582 -0.48 -0.65 -2.70
C SER A 582 0.04 -0.85 -4.14
N ASN A 583 1.35 -0.75 -4.35
CA ASN A 583 1.97 -1.07 -5.64
C ASN A 583 2.09 -2.59 -5.81
N LYS A 584 1.99 -3.09 -7.03
CA LYS A 584 2.01 -4.53 -7.33
C LYS A 584 3.05 -4.84 -8.39
N PHE A 585 3.94 -5.78 -8.11
CA PHE A 585 4.86 -6.38 -9.07
C PHE A 585 4.49 -7.85 -9.21
N GLN A 586 3.95 -8.22 -10.36
CA GLN A 586 3.47 -9.55 -10.67
C GLN A 586 4.36 -10.19 -11.73
N ASN A 587 4.54 -11.51 -11.62
CA ASN A 587 5.34 -12.28 -12.58
C ASN A 587 6.76 -11.71 -12.74
N VAL A 588 7.45 -11.43 -11.64
CA VAL A 588 8.82 -10.93 -11.68
C VAL A 588 9.78 -12.09 -11.92
N TYR A 589 10.50 -12.05 -13.03
CA TYR A 589 11.51 -13.00 -13.46
C TYR A 589 12.90 -12.42 -13.18
N LEU A 590 13.59 -12.95 -12.17
CA LEU A 590 14.98 -12.60 -11.88
C LEU A 590 15.91 -13.63 -12.52
N ALA A 591 16.80 -13.21 -13.41
CA ALA A 591 17.88 -14.06 -13.91
C ALA A 591 18.85 -14.35 -12.75
N SER A 592 18.99 -15.64 -12.43
CA SER A 592 19.83 -16.26 -11.39
C SER A 592 20.68 -15.27 -10.59
N ILE A 593 20.30 -15.00 -9.33
CA ILE A 593 21.16 -14.30 -8.38
C ILE A 593 22.30 -15.26 -8.04
N GLY A 594 23.55 -14.91 -8.37
CA GLY A 594 24.73 -15.72 -8.07
C GLY A 594 24.63 -16.35 -6.67
N GLY A 595 24.80 -17.67 -6.60
CA GLY A 595 24.27 -18.53 -5.53
C GLY A 595 24.34 -17.95 -4.10
N ASN A 596 23.19 -18.04 -3.41
CA ASN A 596 22.94 -17.81 -1.97
C ASN A 596 22.29 -16.48 -1.56
N GLY A 597 22.01 -15.55 -2.46
CA GLY A 597 21.22 -14.35 -2.14
C GLY A 597 19.71 -14.63 -2.10
N ASN A 598 19.04 -14.33 -0.98
CA ASN A 598 17.58 -14.27 -0.95
C ASN A 598 17.11 -13.10 -1.86
N PRO A 599 16.32 -13.33 -2.93
CA PRO A 599 15.85 -12.27 -3.83
C PRO A 599 15.09 -11.16 -3.11
N TYR A 600 14.41 -11.48 -2.00
CA TYR A 600 13.67 -10.51 -1.20
C TYR A 600 14.57 -9.59 -0.37
N ALA A 601 15.86 -9.90 -0.21
CA ALA A 601 16.81 -8.96 0.40
C ALA A 601 17.04 -7.70 -0.45
N LEU A 602 16.56 -7.71 -1.69
CA LEU A 602 16.67 -6.62 -2.65
C LEU A 602 15.47 -5.67 -2.63
N VAL A 603 14.49 -5.91 -1.75
CA VAL A 603 13.29 -5.07 -1.55
C VAL A 603 13.51 -4.21 -0.30
N GLU A 604 13.59 -2.90 -0.51
CA GLU A 604 13.47 -1.88 0.54
C GLU A 604 12.06 -1.28 0.45
N ASP A 605 11.21 -1.56 1.44
CA ASP A 605 9.84 -1.06 1.48
C ASP A 605 9.59 -0.24 2.74
N VAL A 606 9.51 1.09 2.59
CA VAL A 606 9.03 1.99 3.66
C VAL A 606 7.56 2.40 3.47
N GLY A 607 6.90 1.81 2.49
CA GLY A 607 5.49 2.00 2.18
C GLY A 607 4.57 1.01 2.90
N THR A 608 3.30 0.99 2.50
CA THR A 608 2.31 0.03 3.02
C THR A 608 1.61 -0.73 1.89
N ASN A 609 1.34 -2.01 2.11
CA ASN A 609 0.63 -2.89 1.18
C ASN A 609 1.27 -3.05 -0.21
N ASN A 610 2.58 -2.82 -0.37
CA ASN A 610 3.25 -3.15 -1.63
C ASN A 610 3.43 -4.68 -1.73
N ASP A 611 3.24 -5.22 -2.94
CA ASP A 611 3.33 -6.66 -3.21
C ASP A 611 4.36 -6.90 -4.34
N VAL A 612 5.36 -7.75 -4.09
CA VAL A 612 6.38 -8.14 -5.07
C VAL A 612 6.42 -9.66 -5.19
N GLN A 613 5.86 -10.17 -6.28
CA GLN A 613 5.76 -11.61 -6.57
C GLN A 613 6.92 -12.07 -7.45
N ILE A 614 7.99 -12.51 -6.82
CA ILE A 614 9.19 -13.02 -7.48
C ILE A 614 9.03 -14.48 -7.88
N ARG A 615 9.18 -14.75 -9.16
CA ARG A 615 9.22 -16.08 -9.78
C ARG A 615 10.66 -16.40 -10.16
N PRO A 616 11.27 -17.46 -9.58
CA PRO A 616 12.57 -17.91 -10.02
C PRO A 616 12.49 -18.33 -11.49
N ILE A 617 13.35 -17.77 -12.35
CA ILE A 617 13.52 -18.27 -13.70
C ILE A 617 14.19 -19.64 -13.61
N SER A 618 13.39 -20.69 -13.71
CA SER A 618 13.92 -22.01 -14.07
C SER A 618 14.21 -21.94 -15.57
N PHE A 619 15.43 -21.52 -15.95
CA PHE A 619 15.90 -21.66 -17.31
C PHE A 619 15.74 -23.13 -17.75
N ASN A 620 15.38 -23.35 -19.01
CA ASN A 620 15.16 -24.64 -19.69
C ASN A 620 16.40 -25.58 -19.72
N PHE A 621 17.26 -25.58 -18.71
CA PHE A 621 18.11 -26.74 -18.44
C PHE A 621 17.21 -27.83 -17.86
N PRO A 622 17.26 -29.08 -18.38
CA PRO A 622 16.47 -30.18 -17.85
C PRO A 622 16.91 -30.41 -16.39
N GLN A 623 16.17 -29.83 -15.45
CA GLN A 623 16.30 -30.16 -14.04
C GLN A 623 15.84 -31.60 -13.88
N GLY A 624 16.73 -32.44 -13.36
CA GLY A 624 16.36 -33.78 -12.90
C GLY A 624 15.10 -33.70 -12.04
N ALA A 625 14.14 -34.56 -12.34
CA ALA A 625 12.85 -34.64 -11.68
C ALA A 625 13.03 -34.60 -10.15
N GLY A 626 12.47 -33.59 -9.48
CA GLY A 626 12.47 -33.59 -8.01
C GLY A 626 12.12 -32.33 -7.25
N THR A 627 12.09 -31.12 -7.83
CA THR A 627 11.87 -29.89 -7.04
C THR A 627 10.55 -29.17 -7.40
N PRO A 628 9.53 -29.18 -6.51
CA PRO A 628 8.25 -28.54 -6.75
C PRO A 628 8.35 -27.00 -6.78
N LYS A 629 7.68 -26.39 -7.75
CA LYS A 629 7.49 -24.94 -7.91
C LYS A 629 6.49 -24.41 -6.86
N GLY A 630 6.92 -23.49 -5.99
CA GLY A 630 6.03 -22.81 -5.04
C GLY A 630 6.67 -22.14 -3.79
N GLN A 631 7.99 -21.92 -3.76
CA GLN A 631 8.72 -21.63 -2.51
C GLN A 631 9.00 -20.14 -2.21
N GLY A 632 8.21 -19.19 -2.73
CA GLY A 632 8.49 -17.75 -2.60
C GLY A 632 8.44 -17.19 -1.17
N ASN A 633 7.55 -17.71 -0.31
CA ASN A 633 7.37 -17.21 1.06
C ASN A 633 7.79 -18.22 2.14
N LEU A 634 8.48 -19.30 1.76
CA LEU A 634 8.84 -20.39 2.66
C LEU A 634 10.27 -20.22 3.15
N ILE A 635 10.45 -19.92 4.44
CA ILE A 635 11.75 -20.11 5.09
C ILE A 635 11.83 -21.57 5.50
N PHE A 636 12.60 -22.35 4.74
CA PHE A 636 12.98 -23.70 5.15
C PHE A 636 14.00 -23.60 6.28
N ASN A 637 13.69 -24.24 7.40
CA ASN A 637 14.61 -24.36 8.51
C ASN A 637 15.70 -25.38 8.19
N ALA A 638 16.77 -24.93 7.48
CA ALA A 638 17.92 -25.78 7.18
C ALA A 638 18.56 -26.40 8.44
N GLY A 639 18.38 -25.76 9.61
CA GLY A 639 18.83 -26.28 10.91
C GLY A 639 18.14 -27.57 11.34
N PHE A 640 16.87 -27.80 10.95
CA PHE A 640 16.18 -29.06 11.26
C PHE A 640 16.81 -30.27 10.57
N ARG A 641 17.58 -30.03 9.49
CA ARG A 641 18.29 -31.04 8.72
C ARG A 641 19.72 -31.31 9.19
N ALA A 642 20.31 -30.37 9.93
CA ALA A 642 21.63 -30.54 10.54
C ALA A 642 21.46 -31.04 11.98
N ILE A 643 22.12 -32.11 12.38
CA ILE A 643 22.19 -32.50 13.80
C ILE A 643 23.41 -31.83 14.45
N ASP A 644 23.28 -31.42 15.70
CA ASP A 644 24.42 -31.10 16.54
C ASP A 644 25.08 -32.38 17.08
N VAL A 645 26.20 -32.21 17.79
CA VAL A 645 26.97 -33.33 18.38
C VAL A 645 26.19 -34.12 19.43
N ALA A 646 25.07 -33.60 19.94
CA ALA A 646 24.19 -34.24 20.90
C ALA A 646 23.00 -34.96 20.24
N GLY A 647 22.92 -34.96 18.89
CA GLY A 647 21.83 -35.59 18.14
C GLY A 647 20.54 -34.76 18.11
N MET A 648 20.55 -33.51 18.59
CA MET A 648 19.44 -32.56 18.43
C MET A 648 19.51 -31.88 17.06
N PRO A 649 18.39 -31.44 16.47
CA PRO A 649 18.46 -30.56 15.32
C PRO A 649 19.14 -29.26 15.71
N LYS A 650 20.11 -28.83 14.90
CA LYS A 650 20.90 -27.63 15.12
C LYS A 650 19.96 -26.43 15.18
N GLY A 651 20.09 -25.59 16.21
CA GLY A 651 19.17 -24.47 16.43
C GLY A 651 17.99 -24.76 17.35
N TRP A 652 17.79 -26.01 17.78
CA TRP A 652 16.67 -26.40 18.66
C TRP A 652 17.15 -26.70 20.07
N GLN A 653 16.32 -26.33 21.04
CA GLN A 653 16.51 -26.57 22.46
C GLN A 653 15.42 -27.48 22.99
N LYS A 654 15.79 -28.46 23.81
CA LYS A 654 14.88 -29.38 24.45
C LYS A 654 14.64 -28.96 25.90
N SER A 655 13.39 -28.96 26.35
CA SER A 655 13.01 -28.95 27.77
C SER A 655 12.10 -30.15 28.09
N GLY A 656 12.19 -30.69 29.31
CA GLY A 656 11.46 -31.90 29.75
C GLY A 656 12.30 -33.19 29.74
N THR A 657 11.76 -34.29 30.30
CA THR A 657 12.53 -35.53 30.59
C THR A 657 12.41 -36.67 29.56
N GLY A 658 11.69 -36.51 28.44
CA GLY A 658 11.59 -37.55 27.40
C GLY A 658 12.80 -37.63 26.48
N THR A 659 12.86 -38.61 25.59
CA THR A 659 14.00 -38.81 24.67
C THR A 659 13.67 -38.25 23.30
N VAL A 660 14.65 -37.64 22.63
CA VAL A 660 14.51 -37.17 21.25
C VAL A 660 15.44 -38.01 20.40
N THR A 661 14.87 -38.74 19.44
CA THR A 661 15.63 -39.65 18.59
C THR A 661 15.36 -39.32 17.13
N ARG A 662 16.42 -39.12 16.36
CA ARG A 662 16.32 -39.02 14.91
C ARG A 662 16.05 -40.42 14.35
N LEU A 663 14.95 -40.59 13.63
CA LEU A 663 14.64 -41.85 12.97
C LEU A 663 15.21 -41.85 11.55
N THR A 664 15.74 -43.00 11.13
CA THR A 664 16.23 -43.23 9.77
C THR A 664 15.17 -43.84 8.84
N SER A 665 14.02 -44.30 9.39
CA SER A 665 12.72 -44.48 8.71
C SER A 665 11.65 -44.75 9.78
N PRO A 666 10.45 -44.14 9.71
CA PRO A 666 9.37 -44.71 8.90
C PRO A 666 8.63 -43.63 8.08
N ALA A 667 8.52 -43.84 6.77
CA ALA A 667 8.06 -42.89 5.76
C ALA A 667 6.84 -42.02 6.15
N ARG A 668 6.77 -40.74 5.78
CA ARG A 668 7.42 -40.05 4.63
C ARG A 668 8.23 -38.83 5.11
N GLY A 669 9.49 -38.58 4.72
CA GLY A 669 10.42 -39.33 3.87
C GLY A 669 11.88 -38.94 4.17
N ASP A 670 12.46 -39.69 5.11
CA ASP A 670 13.78 -40.34 5.05
C ASP A 670 15.05 -39.51 4.82
N ALA A 671 15.07 -38.35 5.47
CA ALA A 671 16.27 -37.98 6.22
C ALA A 671 16.01 -37.25 7.54
N TYR A 672 14.79 -36.77 7.87
CA TYR A 672 14.61 -35.74 8.91
C TYR A 672 13.30 -35.86 9.74
N VAL A 673 13.06 -37.03 10.35
CA VAL A 673 11.98 -37.21 11.35
C VAL A 673 12.57 -37.24 12.76
N MET A 674 12.00 -36.45 13.66
CA MET A 674 12.28 -36.53 15.09
C MET A 674 11.18 -37.29 15.81
N SER A 675 11.54 -38.35 16.52
CA SER A 675 10.69 -39.02 17.49
C SER A 675 10.89 -38.39 18.87
N LEU A 676 9.80 -38.12 19.57
CA LEU A 676 9.81 -37.76 20.97
C LEU A 676 9.04 -38.82 21.75
N ASP A 677 9.77 -39.60 22.54
CA ASP A 677 9.19 -40.59 23.44
C ASP A 677 8.99 -39.97 24.82
N VAL A 678 7.75 -39.97 25.28
CA VAL A 678 7.36 -39.35 26.55
C VAL A 678 6.99 -40.43 27.55
N VAL A 679 7.69 -40.43 28.68
CA VAL A 679 7.35 -41.21 29.87
C VAL A 679 7.09 -40.20 31.00
N ASN A 680 5.82 -39.98 31.33
CA ASN A 680 5.34 -39.20 32.49
C ASN A 680 5.61 -37.67 32.52
N SER A 681 6.24 -37.04 31.52
CA SER A 681 6.40 -35.56 31.50
C SER A 681 6.45 -34.94 30.09
N ALA A 682 5.87 -33.75 29.92
CA ALA A 682 5.86 -33.07 28.62
C ALA A 682 7.30 -32.74 28.14
N VAL A 683 7.56 -32.96 26.84
CA VAL A 683 8.80 -32.52 26.18
C VAL A 683 8.45 -31.40 25.22
N THR A 684 9.25 -30.34 25.24
CA THR A 684 9.15 -29.25 24.28
C THR A 684 10.47 -29.11 23.54
N LEU A 685 10.40 -29.10 22.22
CA LEU A 685 11.47 -28.62 21.36
C LEU A 685 11.16 -27.19 20.98
N GLN A 686 12.15 -26.32 21.13
CA GLN A 686 12.01 -24.90 20.95
C GLN A 686 13.08 -24.40 19.99
N GLN A 687 12.67 -23.60 19.01
CA GLN A 687 13.58 -22.83 18.18
C GLN A 687 13.29 -21.34 18.35
N VAL A 688 14.34 -20.58 18.64
CA VAL A 688 14.28 -19.11 18.70
C VAL A 688 14.75 -18.56 17.36
N LEU A 689 13.84 -17.87 16.67
CA LEU A 689 14.06 -17.27 15.34
C LEU A 689 14.50 -15.80 15.45
N VAL A 690 13.96 -15.08 16.43
CA VAL A 690 14.31 -13.69 16.76
C VAL A 690 14.57 -13.64 18.26
N THR A 691 15.64 -12.98 18.69
CA THR A 691 15.88 -12.63 20.09
C THR A 691 16.77 -11.40 20.18
N THR A 692 16.44 -10.48 21.08
CA THR A 692 17.33 -9.37 21.48
C THR A 692 18.33 -9.77 22.58
N ALA A 693 18.09 -10.91 23.25
CA ALA A 693 19.04 -11.50 24.19
C ALA A 693 20.20 -12.19 23.46
N ASN A 694 21.36 -12.32 24.13
CA ASN A 694 22.59 -12.85 23.55
C ASN A 694 22.34 -14.23 22.85
N PRO A 695 22.58 -14.34 21.54
CA PRO A 695 22.26 -15.54 20.75
C PRO A 695 22.99 -16.81 21.20
N VAL A 696 24.12 -16.68 21.91
CA VAL A 696 24.88 -17.83 22.45
C VAL A 696 24.05 -18.64 23.45
N THR A 697 23.15 -17.99 24.19
CA THR A 697 22.30 -18.65 25.20
C THR A 697 21.21 -19.54 24.59
N PHE A 698 20.82 -19.28 23.34
CA PHE A 698 19.70 -19.95 22.67
C PHE A 698 20.12 -20.94 21.58
N ASN A 699 21.43 -21.12 21.37
CA ASN A 699 22.01 -22.00 20.34
C ASN A 699 21.39 -21.74 18.94
N CYS A 700 20.96 -20.51 18.65
CA CYS A 700 20.25 -20.16 17.42
C CYS A 700 21.20 -20.07 16.22
N LEU A 701 20.79 -20.60 15.07
CA LEU A 701 21.59 -20.72 13.84
C LEU A 701 21.78 -19.41 13.04
N GLY A 702 21.48 -18.27 13.67
CA GLY A 702 21.36 -16.96 13.07
C GLY A 702 20.03 -16.35 13.48
N THR A 703 20.07 -15.27 14.25
CA THR A 703 18.86 -14.50 14.58
C THR A 703 18.48 -13.67 13.36
N TYR A 704 17.21 -13.74 12.97
CA TYR A 704 16.70 -12.79 12.01
C TYR A 704 16.50 -11.42 12.70
N PRO A 705 16.72 -10.29 11.99
CA PRO A 705 16.51 -8.98 12.56
C PRO A 705 15.02 -8.76 12.92
N PRO A 706 14.70 -8.23 14.12
CA PRO A 706 13.32 -7.97 14.58
C PRO A 706 12.41 -7.27 13.58
N ALA A 707 12.94 -6.23 12.91
CA ALA A 707 12.20 -5.38 11.98
C ALA A 707 11.52 -6.16 10.83
N LYS A 708 12.00 -7.36 10.48
CA LYS A 708 11.39 -8.18 9.43
C LYS A 708 10.04 -8.80 9.83
N PHE A 709 9.73 -8.83 11.13
CA PHE A 709 8.57 -9.53 11.66
C PHE A 709 7.61 -8.61 12.42
N GLU A 710 7.99 -7.36 12.67
CA GLU A 710 7.18 -6.38 13.38
C GLU A 710 5.90 -6.07 12.61
N GLY A 711 4.74 -6.26 13.23
CA GLY A 711 3.42 -6.04 12.63
C GLY A 711 2.97 -7.06 11.57
N GLN A 712 3.87 -7.96 11.14
CA GLN A 712 3.62 -8.96 10.10
C GLN A 712 2.81 -10.15 10.61
N THR A 713 2.01 -10.75 9.74
CA THR A 713 1.34 -12.03 10.02
C THR A 713 2.27 -13.18 9.67
N ILE A 714 2.51 -14.07 10.64
CA ILE A 714 3.47 -15.16 10.58
C ILE A 714 2.71 -16.47 10.75
N THR A 715 2.88 -17.39 9.81
CA THR A 715 2.31 -18.74 9.90
C THR A 715 3.43 -19.76 10.02
N VAL A 716 3.35 -20.65 11.00
CA VAL A 716 4.30 -21.75 11.20
C VAL A 716 3.55 -23.06 11.02
N GLY A 717 4.11 -23.98 10.25
CA GLY A 717 3.56 -25.31 10.03
C GLY A 717 4.56 -26.42 10.36
N VAL A 718 4.09 -27.60 10.74
CA VAL A 718 4.92 -28.79 10.96
C VAL A 718 4.11 -30.04 10.66
N TRP A 719 4.74 -31.06 10.05
CA TRP A 719 4.13 -32.39 9.99
C TRP A 719 4.31 -33.09 11.33
N CYS A 720 3.23 -33.60 11.89
CA CYS A 720 3.18 -34.31 13.15
C CYS A 720 2.52 -35.67 12.94
N LEU A 721 3.03 -36.72 13.57
CA LEU A 721 2.41 -38.04 13.60
C LEU A 721 2.30 -38.51 15.04
N SER A 722 1.09 -38.86 15.44
CA SER A 722 0.79 -39.38 16.78
C SER A 722 -0.47 -40.22 16.79
N SER A 723 -0.47 -41.30 17.57
CA SER A 723 -1.63 -42.17 17.81
C SER A 723 -2.46 -41.75 19.03
N VAL A 724 -2.06 -40.70 19.75
CA VAL A 724 -2.75 -40.23 20.96
C VAL A 724 -3.30 -38.83 20.73
N ALA A 725 -4.60 -38.65 20.95
CA ALA A 725 -5.28 -37.37 20.74
C ALA A 725 -4.74 -36.29 21.68
N GLY A 726 -4.37 -35.13 21.11
CA GLY A 726 -3.75 -34.05 21.86
C GLY A 726 -2.24 -34.19 22.07
N MET A 727 -1.67 -35.34 21.71
CA MET A 727 -0.23 -35.60 21.82
C MET A 727 0.46 -35.22 20.51
N GLY A 728 1.35 -34.23 20.58
CA GLY A 728 1.91 -33.54 19.43
C GLY A 728 1.20 -32.22 19.16
N SER A 729 1.91 -31.12 19.30
CA SER A 729 1.37 -29.78 19.07
C SER A 729 2.44 -28.82 18.60
N ILE A 730 2.01 -27.84 17.81
CA ILE A 730 2.83 -26.67 17.45
C ILE A 730 2.29 -25.46 18.20
N ALA A 731 3.20 -24.61 18.65
CA ALA A 731 2.88 -23.32 19.23
C ALA A 731 3.94 -22.30 18.87
N ALA A 732 3.58 -21.02 18.91
CA ALA A 732 4.54 -19.95 18.66
C ALA A 732 4.34 -18.78 19.63
N ASN A 733 5.44 -18.08 19.91
CA ASN A 733 5.50 -16.97 20.86
C ASN A 733 6.27 -15.81 20.24
N ALA A 734 5.68 -14.61 20.26
CA ALA A 734 6.29 -13.37 19.76
C ALA A 734 6.56 -12.34 20.89
N GLY A 735 7.11 -12.79 22.03
CA GLY A 735 7.42 -11.93 23.18
C GLY A 735 6.25 -11.73 24.16
N GLY A 736 5.23 -12.58 24.11
CA GLY A 736 4.01 -12.52 24.95
C GLY A 736 3.53 -13.90 25.39
N PRO A 737 2.27 -14.07 25.84
CA PRO A 737 1.70 -15.41 26.06
C PRO A 737 1.72 -16.21 24.75
N THR A 738 1.88 -17.53 24.84
CA THR A 738 1.85 -18.43 23.68
C THR A 738 0.52 -18.28 22.93
N VAL A 739 0.57 -17.94 21.64
CA VAL A 739 -0.62 -17.73 20.81
C VAL A 739 -0.84 -18.95 19.89
N GLY A 740 -2.07 -19.46 19.81
CA GLY A 740 -2.52 -20.36 18.74
C GLY A 740 -1.94 -21.77 18.71
N SER A 741 -2.02 -22.55 19.79
CA SER A 741 -1.56 -23.95 19.72
C SER A 741 -2.50 -24.83 18.88
N MET A 742 -1.97 -25.58 17.92
CA MET A 742 -2.69 -26.65 17.22
C MET A 742 -2.19 -28.01 17.71
N ARG A 743 -3.09 -28.98 17.88
CA ARG A 743 -2.78 -30.31 18.40
C ARG A 743 -3.11 -31.38 17.36
N HIS A 744 -2.34 -32.45 17.39
CA HIS A 744 -2.61 -33.66 16.64
C HIS A 744 -3.92 -34.31 17.10
N THR A 745 -4.72 -34.81 16.18
CA THR A 745 -6.02 -35.43 16.51
C THR A 745 -5.89 -36.81 17.14
N GLY A 746 -4.70 -37.42 17.04
CA GLY A 746 -4.42 -38.78 17.50
C GLY A 746 -4.78 -39.84 16.47
N SER A 747 -4.92 -39.45 15.20
CA SER A 747 -5.35 -40.34 14.11
C SER A 747 -4.41 -41.51 13.81
N GLY A 748 -3.18 -41.52 14.36
CA GLY A 748 -2.14 -42.47 14.00
C GLY A 748 -1.59 -42.26 12.57
N LYS A 749 -1.90 -41.13 11.95
CA LYS A 749 -1.45 -40.72 10.61
C LYS A 749 -0.70 -39.39 10.71
N TRP A 750 0.04 -39.03 9.66
CA TRP A 750 0.68 -37.71 9.56
C TRP A 750 -0.38 -36.62 9.37
N GLU A 751 -0.32 -35.58 10.19
CA GLU A 751 -1.14 -34.38 10.13
C GLU A 751 -0.26 -33.14 10.04
N PHE A 752 -0.65 -32.17 9.23
CA PHE A 752 0.05 -30.89 9.18
C PHE A 752 -0.56 -29.91 10.18
N LEU A 753 0.20 -29.57 11.23
CA LEU A 753 -0.23 -28.65 12.27
C LEU A 753 0.26 -27.25 11.94
N THR A 754 -0.59 -26.24 12.10
CA THR A 754 -0.22 -24.83 11.85
C THR A 754 -0.62 -23.91 12.98
N VAL A 755 0.22 -22.89 13.24
CA VAL A 755 -0.07 -21.75 14.13
C VAL A 755 0.13 -20.46 13.36
N GLN A 756 -0.78 -19.49 13.55
CA GLN A 756 -0.65 -18.15 13.01
C GLN A 756 -0.57 -17.15 14.16
N LEU A 757 0.31 -16.16 14.02
CA LEU A 757 0.45 -15.08 14.98
C LEU A 757 0.79 -13.78 14.25
N ARG A 758 0.48 -12.65 14.88
CA ARG A 758 0.91 -11.33 14.40
C ARG A 758 2.09 -10.88 15.23
N GLY A 759 3.18 -10.48 14.56
CA GLY A 759 4.34 -9.95 15.24
C GLY A 759 4.01 -8.66 15.98
N ALA A 760 4.52 -8.51 17.20
CA ALA A 760 4.36 -7.29 17.98
C ALA A 760 4.99 -6.10 17.22
N PRO A 761 4.54 -4.85 17.48
CA PRO A 761 5.13 -3.65 16.88
C PRO A 761 6.62 -3.48 17.19
N VAL A 762 7.09 -4.06 18.29
CA VAL A 762 8.51 -4.17 18.66
C VAL A 762 8.76 -5.62 19.04
N MET A 763 9.46 -6.38 18.19
CA MET A 763 9.60 -7.82 18.39
C MET A 763 10.89 -8.15 19.13
N THR A 764 10.78 -8.44 20.43
CA THR A 764 11.96 -8.82 21.24
C THR A 764 12.31 -10.28 21.12
N THR A 765 11.34 -11.15 20.82
CA THR A 765 11.56 -12.59 20.66
C THR A 765 10.53 -13.18 19.72
N LEU A 766 10.93 -14.12 18.86
CA LEU A 766 10.04 -15.00 18.09
C LEU A 766 10.51 -16.43 18.26
N GLN A 767 9.60 -17.30 18.66
CA GLN A 767 9.91 -18.65 19.03
C GLN A 767 8.86 -19.62 18.53
N VAL A 768 9.31 -20.75 17.98
CA VAL A 768 8.48 -21.90 17.59
C VAL A 768 8.70 -23.01 18.61
N GLN A 769 7.61 -23.65 19.03
CA GLN A 769 7.63 -24.78 19.93
C GLN A 769 6.90 -25.98 19.32
N LEU A 770 7.55 -27.13 19.37
CA LEU A 770 6.97 -28.44 19.11
C LEU A 770 6.83 -29.13 20.46
N ARG A 771 5.61 -29.35 20.93
CA ARG A 771 5.36 -29.94 22.25
C ARG A 771 4.70 -31.30 22.11
N THR A 772 5.07 -32.21 22.99
CA THR A 772 4.41 -33.52 23.04
C THR A 772 3.00 -33.44 23.61
N HIS A 773 2.67 -32.44 24.44
CA HIS A 773 1.30 -32.19 24.89
C HIS A 773 1.13 -30.71 25.32
N PHE A 774 -0.12 -30.20 25.35
CA PHE A 774 -0.40 -28.77 25.64
C PHE A 774 -0.67 -28.47 27.12
N GLN A 775 -1.20 -29.42 27.90
CA GLN A 775 -1.44 -29.27 29.34
C GLN A 775 -0.47 -30.18 30.10
N ASN A 776 -0.04 -29.84 31.31
CA ASN A 776 0.92 -30.66 32.08
C ASN A 776 0.37 -32.03 32.53
N ALA A 777 -0.70 -32.53 31.91
CA ALA A 777 -1.22 -33.87 32.12
C ALA A 777 -0.23 -34.90 31.55
N ALA A 778 0.23 -35.81 32.40
CA ALA A 778 1.11 -36.90 32.02
C ALA A 778 0.38 -37.86 31.06
N GLN A 779 0.72 -37.80 29.79
CA GLN A 779 0.34 -38.81 28.80
C GLN A 779 1.61 -39.53 28.34
N THR A 780 1.52 -40.85 28.18
CA THR A 780 2.62 -41.68 27.67
C THR A 780 2.36 -41.99 26.20
N GLY A 781 3.39 -41.83 25.37
CA GLY A 781 3.32 -42.16 23.96
C GLY A 781 4.46 -41.52 23.15
N THR A 782 4.43 -41.77 21.86
CA THR A 782 5.43 -41.30 20.89
C THR A 782 4.81 -40.33 19.91
N VAL A 783 5.43 -39.17 19.73
CA VAL A 783 5.09 -38.22 18.66
C VAL A 783 6.26 -38.06 17.72
N HIS A 784 5.98 -37.99 16.43
CA HIS A 784 6.97 -37.68 15.42
C HIS A 784 6.73 -36.30 14.82
N PHE A 785 7.78 -35.51 14.63
CA PHE A 785 7.73 -34.25 13.88
C PHE A 785 8.65 -34.31 12.67
N SER A 786 8.19 -33.73 11.56
CA SER A 786 9.00 -33.56 10.36
C SER A 786 8.80 -32.18 9.74
N GLU A 787 9.86 -31.65 9.15
CA GLU A 787 9.87 -30.47 8.27
C GLU A 787 9.06 -29.27 8.80
N PRO A 788 9.46 -28.60 9.90
CA PRO A 788 8.82 -27.35 10.27
C PRO A 788 9.09 -26.29 9.20
N VAL A 789 8.02 -25.70 8.69
CA VAL A 789 8.04 -24.66 7.65
C VAL A 789 7.52 -23.35 8.25
N LEU A 790 8.25 -22.27 8.02
CA LEU A 790 7.83 -20.92 8.40
C LEU A 790 7.40 -20.17 7.13
N VAL A 791 6.21 -19.58 7.14
CA VAL A 791 5.65 -18.80 6.02
C VAL A 791 5.35 -17.37 6.49
N MET A 792 5.83 -16.38 5.72
CA MET A 792 5.49 -14.96 5.94
C MET A 792 4.40 -14.50 4.97
N GLY A 793 3.42 -13.73 5.46
CA GLY A 793 2.36 -13.14 4.63
C GLY A 793 1.05 -13.95 4.57
N GLU A 794 0.08 -13.47 3.77
CA GLU A 794 -1.27 -14.05 3.61
C GLU A 794 -1.33 -15.29 2.69
N ASP A 795 -0.23 -15.63 2.01
CA ASP A 795 -0.22 -16.70 1.00
C ASP A 795 -0.08 -18.08 1.65
N VAL A 796 -1.22 -18.75 1.84
CA VAL A 796 -1.32 -20.17 2.22
C VAL A 796 -1.88 -20.96 1.01
N PRO A 797 -1.39 -22.20 0.69
CA PRO A 797 -1.83 -22.99 -0.49
C PRO A 797 -3.37 -23.22 -0.52
N ARG A 798 -4.05 -23.84 -1.53
CA ARG A 798 -5.55 -24.00 -1.64
C ARG A 798 -6.26 -25.44 -1.64
N SER A 799 -6.55 -26.23 -0.57
CA SER A 799 -7.43 -27.47 -0.60
C SER A 799 -7.89 -28.17 0.74
N PRO A 800 -9.18 -28.19 1.12
CA PRO A 800 -9.70 -28.33 2.51
C PRO A 800 -10.05 -29.72 3.12
N GLU A 801 -9.35 -30.85 2.88
CA GLU A 801 -9.67 -32.13 3.58
C GLU A 801 -8.44 -32.83 4.23
N PRO A 802 -8.55 -33.43 5.43
CA PRO A 802 -7.54 -34.35 5.97
C PRO A 802 -7.62 -35.69 5.22
N ARG A 803 -6.77 -35.87 4.20
CA ARG A 803 -6.64 -37.15 3.50
C ARG A 803 -5.53 -38.01 4.12
N PRO A 804 -5.77 -39.33 4.32
CA PRO A 804 -4.68 -40.29 4.39
C PRO A 804 -4.04 -40.36 3.00
N LEU A 805 -2.87 -39.75 2.82
CA LEU A 805 -2.19 -39.78 1.52
C LEU A 805 -1.16 -40.91 1.50
N ASN A 806 -1.17 -41.72 0.45
CA ASN A 806 -0.10 -42.70 0.21
C ASN A 806 1.11 -42.04 -0.48
N ASP A 807 2.24 -42.74 -0.53
CA ASP A 807 3.53 -42.19 -0.98
C ASP A 807 3.51 -41.63 -2.43
N ALA A 808 2.56 -42.04 -3.26
CA ALA A 808 2.44 -41.54 -4.64
C ALA A 808 1.75 -40.18 -4.77
N GLU A 809 0.93 -39.76 -3.79
CA GLU A 809 0.03 -38.60 -3.95
C GLU A 809 0.57 -37.27 -3.38
N ALA A 810 1.59 -37.26 -2.50
CA ALA A 810 2.05 -36.03 -1.84
C ALA A 810 3.06 -35.16 -2.64
N VAL A 811 2.95 -35.08 -3.97
CA VAL A 811 3.81 -34.20 -4.80
C VAL A 811 3.10 -32.96 -5.36
N LEU A 812 1.78 -32.81 -5.24
CA LEU A 812 1.10 -31.56 -5.63
C LEU A 812 -0.17 -31.29 -4.80
N ALA A 813 -0.25 -30.07 -4.25
CA ALA A 813 -1.45 -29.26 -3.88
C ALA A 813 -1.67 -28.86 -2.39
N GLY A 814 -1.90 -27.56 -2.16
CA GLY A 814 -3.16 -27.01 -1.59
C GLY A 814 -3.46 -26.98 -0.06
N ARG A 815 -3.99 -25.84 0.47
CA ARG A 815 -4.37 -25.34 1.84
C ARG A 815 -4.79 -26.40 2.81
N ILE A 816 -4.36 -26.24 4.04
CA ILE A 816 -5.26 -26.40 5.19
C ILE A 816 -5.44 -25.00 5.76
N VAL A 817 -6.67 -24.48 5.76
CA VAL A 817 -7.06 -23.39 6.67
C VAL A 817 -8.15 -23.98 7.51
N ASN A 818 -7.79 -24.27 8.76
CA ASN A 818 -8.75 -24.52 9.80
C ASN A 818 -9.11 -23.17 10.42
N ASN A 819 -9.88 -22.37 9.69
CA ASN A 819 -10.91 -21.63 10.38
C ASN A 819 -11.99 -22.68 10.63
N PRO A 820 -12.36 -23.00 11.88
CA PRO A 820 -13.47 -23.92 12.11
C PRO A 820 -14.64 -23.44 11.27
N ILE A 821 -15.24 -24.33 10.47
CA ILE A 821 -16.46 -24.00 9.75
C ILE A 821 -17.52 -23.75 10.83
N VAL A 822 -17.77 -22.49 11.12
CA VAL A 822 -18.77 -22.11 12.11
C VAL A 822 -20.12 -22.21 11.42
N THR A 823 -20.96 -23.12 11.90
CA THR A 823 -22.34 -23.20 11.43
C THR A 823 -23.10 -22.02 12.01
N PHE A 824 -23.71 -21.21 11.17
CA PHE A 824 -24.59 -20.15 11.65
C PHE A 824 -25.72 -20.76 12.47
N PRO A 825 -26.07 -20.18 13.64
CA PRO A 825 -27.24 -20.62 14.39
C PRO A 825 -28.49 -20.61 13.49
N ASP A 826 -29.33 -21.63 13.63
CA ASP A 826 -30.57 -21.76 12.86
C ASP A 826 -31.46 -20.50 13.02
N GLY A 827 -31.96 -19.98 11.90
CA GLY A 827 -32.82 -18.79 11.86
C GLY A 827 -32.09 -17.45 12.05
N ASN A 828 -30.76 -17.41 12.09
CA ASN A 828 -30.02 -16.18 12.37
C ASN A 828 -29.94 -15.24 11.15
N ALA A 829 -30.67 -14.12 11.19
CA ALA A 829 -30.67 -13.10 10.15
C ALA A 829 -29.43 -12.18 10.16
N THR A 830 -28.63 -12.18 11.24
CA THR A 830 -27.44 -11.32 11.39
C THR A 830 -26.28 -12.06 12.06
N PRO A 831 -25.78 -13.15 11.46
CA PRO A 831 -24.76 -13.97 12.07
C PRO A 831 -23.48 -13.19 12.41
N SER A 832 -22.87 -13.55 13.54
CA SER A 832 -21.56 -13.02 13.94
C SER A 832 -20.45 -13.68 13.12
N ILE A 833 -19.46 -12.89 12.75
CA ILE A 833 -18.25 -13.36 12.07
C ILE A 833 -16.98 -13.22 12.92
N MET A 834 -17.11 -12.96 14.23
CA MET A 834 -15.93 -12.95 15.12
C MET A 834 -15.25 -14.31 15.19
N ASP A 835 -16.02 -15.39 14.96
CA ASP A 835 -15.56 -16.76 15.21
C ASP A 835 -14.86 -17.38 13.97
N GLY A 836 -14.73 -16.64 12.86
CA GLY A 836 -13.97 -17.10 11.70
C GLY A 836 -14.17 -16.27 10.42
N ASN A 837 -13.60 -16.75 9.32
CA ASN A 837 -13.86 -16.21 7.96
C ASN A 837 -14.48 -17.27 7.03
N VAL A 838 -14.84 -18.44 7.57
CA VAL A 838 -15.45 -19.54 6.83
C VAL A 838 -16.63 -20.07 7.63
N PHE A 839 -17.81 -20.01 7.04
CA PHE A 839 -19.07 -20.30 7.69
C PHE A 839 -19.88 -21.32 6.89
N MET A 840 -20.85 -21.94 7.55
CA MET A 840 -21.81 -22.81 6.89
C MET A 840 -23.23 -22.42 7.29
N THR A 841 -24.16 -22.42 6.34
CA THR A 841 -25.57 -22.20 6.64
C THR A 841 -26.18 -23.50 7.19
N GLY A 842 -27.12 -23.40 8.14
CA GLY A 842 -27.77 -24.56 8.76
C GLY A 842 -29.24 -24.33 9.02
N ASN A 843 -29.90 -23.53 8.18
CA ASN A 843 -31.25 -23.05 8.44
C ASN A 843 -32.31 -24.12 8.13
N THR A 844 -33.13 -24.46 9.12
CA THR A 844 -34.24 -25.42 8.98
C THR A 844 -35.48 -24.80 8.33
N ALA A 845 -35.62 -23.47 8.40
CA ALA A 845 -36.68 -22.69 7.79
C ALA A 845 -36.13 -21.50 6.99
N ALA A 846 -36.96 -20.92 6.12
CA ALA A 846 -36.59 -19.78 5.28
C ALA A 846 -36.01 -18.62 6.12
N THR A 847 -34.73 -18.31 5.88
CA THR A 847 -33.96 -17.33 6.65
C THR A 847 -33.28 -16.36 5.70
N THR A 848 -33.48 -15.06 5.90
CA THR A 848 -32.81 -14.02 5.12
C THR A 848 -31.69 -13.40 5.95
N ILE A 849 -30.44 -13.59 5.53
CA ILE A 849 -29.28 -12.92 6.13
C ILE A 849 -29.26 -11.48 5.62
N THR A 850 -29.38 -10.53 6.56
CA THR A 850 -29.46 -9.09 6.28
C THR A 850 -28.20 -8.32 6.68
N ASN A 851 -27.30 -8.92 7.46
CA ASN A 851 -26.00 -8.35 7.84
C ASN A 851 -25.05 -9.44 8.38
N PHE A 852 -23.76 -9.12 8.52
CA PHE A 852 -22.79 -9.89 9.32
C PHE A 852 -22.24 -9.00 10.43
N THR A 853 -22.38 -9.44 11.68
CA THR A 853 -21.98 -8.69 12.88
C THR A 853 -20.64 -9.16 13.41
N GLY A 854 -20.01 -8.44 14.35
CA GLY A 854 -18.77 -8.93 14.96
C GLY A 854 -17.52 -8.81 14.05
N ARG A 855 -17.43 -7.73 13.27
CA ARG A 855 -16.22 -7.43 12.47
C ARG A 855 -15.01 -7.12 13.36
N HIS A 856 -13.81 -7.43 12.89
CA HIS A 856 -12.58 -6.98 13.55
C HIS A 856 -12.50 -5.43 13.53
N VAL A 857 -12.47 -4.82 14.71
CA VAL A 857 -12.43 -3.36 14.87
C VAL A 857 -11.00 -2.89 14.59
N GLY A 858 -10.73 -2.39 13.37
CA GLY A 858 -9.37 -1.99 12.98
C GLY A 858 -9.09 -1.62 11.52
N GLY A 859 -10.09 -1.57 10.63
CA GLY A 859 -9.99 -0.81 9.37
C GLY A 859 -9.37 -1.48 8.14
N GLY A 860 -9.35 -2.82 8.05
CA GLY A 860 -9.00 -3.55 6.83
C GLY A 860 -10.21 -4.16 6.12
N ALA A 861 -10.05 -4.51 4.84
CA ALA A 861 -11.03 -5.33 4.13
C ALA A 861 -11.05 -6.75 4.75
N GLN A 862 -12.23 -7.27 5.09
CA GLN A 862 -12.40 -8.63 5.62
C GLN A 862 -13.11 -9.49 4.57
N ASP A 863 -12.53 -10.64 4.22
CA ASP A 863 -13.11 -11.62 3.29
C ASP A 863 -13.73 -12.77 4.09
N ILE A 864 -14.99 -13.11 3.81
CA ILE A 864 -15.69 -14.27 4.37
C ILE A 864 -16.21 -15.18 3.26
N ARG A 865 -16.25 -16.49 3.53
CA ARG A 865 -16.83 -17.50 2.65
C ARG A 865 -17.91 -18.27 3.37
N ILE A 866 -19.05 -18.43 2.70
CA ILE A 866 -20.23 -19.11 3.25
C ILE A 866 -20.51 -20.35 2.40
N PHE A 867 -20.37 -21.52 3.00
CA PHE A 867 -20.81 -22.80 2.46
C PHE A 867 -22.31 -22.96 2.68
N VAL A 868 -23.07 -23.03 1.60
CA VAL A 868 -24.52 -23.09 1.65
C VAL A 868 -24.94 -24.55 1.80
N ASN A 869 -25.22 -25.01 3.03
CA ASN A 869 -25.53 -26.42 3.29
C ASN A 869 -27.05 -26.71 3.37
N ASP A 870 -27.88 -25.66 3.43
CA ASP A 870 -29.34 -25.73 3.33
C ASP A 870 -29.86 -25.08 2.03
N SER A 871 -31.16 -25.22 1.76
CA SER A 871 -31.87 -24.57 0.64
C SER A 871 -32.76 -23.40 1.09
N ASN A 872 -32.61 -22.97 2.35
CA ASN A 872 -33.52 -22.05 3.02
C ASN A 872 -32.92 -20.66 3.25
N THR A 873 -31.64 -20.47 2.90
CA THR A 873 -30.92 -19.22 3.14
C THR A 873 -31.02 -18.26 1.96
N THR A 874 -31.42 -17.02 2.22
CA THR A 874 -31.40 -15.90 1.27
C THR A 874 -30.42 -14.85 1.74
N LEU A 875 -29.57 -14.35 0.86
CA LEU A 875 -28.72 -13.20 1.11
C LEU A 875 -29.44 -11.92 0.67
N ALA A 876 -29.71 -11.00 1.59
CA ALA A 876 -30.38 -9.75 1.24
C ALA A 876 -29.47 -8.85 0.38
N ASN A 877 -30.07 -8.12 -0.57
CA ASN A 877 -29.40 -7.00 -1.21
C ASN A 877 -29.91 -5.69 -0.60
N ASN A 878 -29.15 -5.11 0.32
CA ASN A 878 -29.55 -3.96 1.14
C ASN A 878 -28.36 -3.02 1.42
N SER A 879 -28.46 -2.14 2.41
CA SER A 879 -27.39 -1.22 2.80
C SER A 879 -26.13 -1.92 3.32
N ASN A 880 -26.27 -3.09 3.93
CA ASN A 880 -25.18 -3.84 4.56
C ASN A 880 -24.55 -4.88 3.64
N ILE A 881 -25.29 -5.39 2.66
CA ILE A 881 -24.85 -6.45 1.75
C ILE A 881 -25.25 -6.08 0.32
N ARG A 882 -24.27 -6.10 -0.59
CA ARG A 882 -24.48 -5.97 -2.03
C ARG A 882 -24.21 -7.31 -2.70
N THR A 883 -25.23 -7.86 -3.33
CA THR A 883 -25.13 -9.08 -4.15
C THR A 883 -24.65 -8.76 -5.56
N THR A 884 -24.08 -9.75 -6.24
CA THR A 884 -23.69 -9.69 -7.66
C THR A 884 -24.86 -9.38 -8.59
N THR A 885 -26.07 -9.79 -8.21
CA THR A 885 -27.31 -9.57 -8.96
C THR A 885 -27.98 -8.22 -8.68
N ASN A 886 -27.48 -7.44 -7.71
CA ASN A 886 -28.16 -6.26 -7.15
C ASN A 886 -29.62 -6.53 -6.72
N ALA A 887 -29.93 -7.76 -6.31
CA ALA A 887 -31.24 -8.21 -5.83
C ALA A 887 -31.04 -9.31 -4.78
N SER A 888 -31.94 -9.43 -3.79
CA SER A 888 -31.82 -10.49 -2.78
C SER A 888 -31.72 -11.86 -3.45
N LYS A 889 -30.73 -12.65 -3.04
CA LYS A 889 -30.30 -13.86 -3.72
C LYS A 889 -30.56 -15.07 -2.83
N VAL A 890 -31.45 -15.96 -3.24
CA VAL A 890 -31.59 -17.28 -2.60
C VAL A 890 -30.30 -18.05 -2.86
N LEU A 891 -29.61 -18.43 -1.80
CA LEU A 891 -28.34 -19.16 -1.91
C LEU A 891 -28.64 -20.62 -2.30
N VAL A 892 -27.89 -21.13 -3.27
CA VAL A 892 -28.10 -22.49 -3.79
C VAL A 892 -27.32 -23.47 -2.93
N ARG A 893 -27.97 -24.54 -2.46
CA ARG A 893 -27.32 -25.60 -1.68
C ARG A 893 -26.10 -26.16 -2.41
N ASN A 894 -25.04 -26.49 -1.66
CA ASN A 894 -23.75 -26.97 -2.15
C ASN A 894 -22.97 -25.96 -3.01
N THR A 895 -23.21 -24.66 -2.82
CA THR A 895 -22.40 -23.59 -3.42
C THR A 895 -21.65 -22.79 -2.34
N VAL A 896 -20.68 -21.99 -2.79
CA VAL A 896 -19.93 -21.06 -1.93
C VAL A 896 -20.26 -19.64 -2.34
N CYS A 897 -20.65 -18.82 -1.36
CA CYS A 897 -20.80 -17.38 -1.52
C CYS A 897 -19.59 -16.68 -0.88
N SER A 898 -18.90 -15.83 -1.63
CA SER A 898 -17.74 -15.05 -1.14
C SER A 898 -18.15 -13.60 -0.96
N LEU A 899 -17.77 -12.98 0.16
CA LEU A 899 -18.14 -11.61 0.49
C LEU A 899 -16.93 -10.84 1.02
N LEU A 900 -16.68 -9.66 0.46
CA LEU A 900 -15.63 -8.74 0.89
C LEU A 900 -16.24 -7.52 1.60
N TRP A 901 -15.84 -7.27 2.83
CA TRP A 901 -16.12 -6.01 3.51
C TRP A 901 -15.24 -4.90 2.93
N ASN A 902 -15.85 -3.89 2.33
CA ASN A 902 -15.11 -2.78 1.71
C ASN A 902 -14.92 -1.56 2.63
N GLY A 903 -15.19 -1.71 3.93
CA GLY A 903 -15.22 -0.59 4.89
C GLY A 903 -16.62 -0.03 5.16
N SER A 904 -17.59 -0.28 4.28
CA SER A 904 -18.97 0.23 4.40
C SER A 904 -20.06 -0.82 4.34
N ARG A 905 -19.88 -1.86 3.51
CA ARG A 905 -20.82 -2.97 3.30
C ARG A 905 -20.08 -4.22 2.83
N TRP A 906 -20.73 -5.37 2.93
CA TRP A 906 -20.29 -6.63 2.32
C TRP A 906 -20.62 -6.62 0.82
N ILE A 907 -19.67 -7.00 -0.02
CA ILE A 907 -19.83 -7.09 -1.47
C ILE A 907 -19.58 -8.53 -1.90
N GLU A 908 -20.58 -9.14 -2.54
CA GLU A 908 -20.41 -10.42 -3.22
C GLU A 908 -19.59 -10.24 -4.50
N TYR A 909 -18.58 -11.09 -4.71
CA TYR A 909 -17.63 -11.00 -5.82
C TYR A 909 -17.36 -12.36 -6.47
#